data_AF-A0A078AC20-F1
#
_entry.id   AF-A0A078AC20-F1
#
_cell.length_a   1.000
_cell.length_b   1.000
_cell.length_c   1.000
_cell.angle_alpha   90.00
_cell.angle_beta   90.00
_cell.angle_gamma   90.00
#
_symmetry.space_group_name_H-M   'P 1'
#
loop_
_entity.id
_entity.type
_entity.pdbx_description
1 polymer ?
#
loop_
_entity_poly.entity_id
_entity_poly.type
_entity_poly.pdbx_seq_one_letter_code
_entity_poly.pdbx_strand_id
1 'polypeptide(L)'
;MKINQFLDKEYQPLQTLKKKIIQSSYKILQEHLLVNNKFLTFTFQLEHISYNHGTLIEATDYQFQAIYLDEALFNNVSTSIDAKNLKIKTVSTEVKIQALLTHMNCRNMNFQYICFETDDAILDFNRVYFTNLDAEDDALFTYSFEQTVEINHRGTCINDPIVKIVMVFVNGYNYSIVQRASGGVDLYWNLRLKDSIENSITSYFDHKSNSNISFDQAVEISNDQLNFDQIHVRIVQNIVKIYSGMNMVYLKDKGQTLYLISHGKFLSIFDIEDWIWINHLQFEEEISAIYKNQVQINEYEEQDENKILEQDSDVNYVPDFQVILTNGDIHQKILDIFQQNSIVSSERCNIRLKGKILRLTDDIVKNRSIFIVIQQENQDICLKQLLHQLNGGDTVTGTIHTISSYDIENHLIMVDELNMYVYKIQEATWQIYENQYCTGLSYFDKNTSYMICQQDPSSQNPGLRMLDMEALITKDRLVVPLLKDVQIGARVNFYYDTGFNRLSCQDNTNYLCYKIIGDKFIALQANGLLQSWDMVSAKLHEKKQLVNVDYSGYEISQYDQMGAVLLQSKENISLQNSDQFFEAWQLKTTLKYQKPQCKSDNFAIKNFKLIEIKSTNEIIEYLNFDFLKYDMFQIMTVSKNKERLFTQFINYRFELIRKVMDFPSEFVINSQNYWRQYFSPNFQRQITMDKQKTKFFISDFTTGQVLFEIPQDIMDLTSDEENFKIVSEDGIEKILHIDSGFTEISYNQIPLFNEINGDEYFDEVYYLSRQTFPWSVEQLLQYTYQNYKGLYNLECKQSQEQMIPLMFITDQAYSKRSIAPFTFAHWSLIEQLQQGKLKVEELQENVVREILYNILPGGNTVLHLLCDQHEELTKLLYLAHPQGKEIKFHMPFISNLDGESPIHICLKKQAFKSIDILLNCLSLYPTDHHSRTIKDLYPNLIEQQPKNFLNYLDSRIQQTRQLEQFNKGALKEDYPEIIIDDLWLNQQDLKQQILTTGAIESRIKCEILDMPGIYHMKDQHFDSLFEQLSKTDQLDYFNRRALGLLPIADLKCNYGNIFLVK
;
A
#
# COMPACT_ATOMS: atom_id res chain seq x y z
N MET A 1 -5.92 74.29 -11.39
CA MET A 1 -5.44 74.98 -12.62
C MET A 1 -4.00 74.54 -12.87
N LYS A 2 -3.66 74.06 -14.09
CA LYS A 2 -2.32 73.59 -14.53
C LYS A 2 -1.69 72.37 -13.81
N ILE A 3 -2.23 71.17 -14.02
CA ILE A 3 -1.44 69.97 -14.33
C ILE A 3 -2.23 69.19 -15.40
N ASN A 4 -2.00 69.52 -16.68
CA ASN A 4 -2.70 68.89 -17.82
C ASN A 4 -1.81 68.92 -19.10
N GLN A 5 -0.48 68.91 -18.93
CA GLN A 5 0.50 69.13 -20.00
C GLN A 5 1.77 68.25 -19.87
N PHE A 6 1.65 67.06 -19.28
CA PHE A 6 2.73 66.06 -19.23
C PHE A 6 2.30 64.65 -19.69
N LEU A 7 1.11 64.52 -20.30
CA LEU A 7 0.55 63.23 -20.73
C LEU A 7 0.83 62.85 -22.20
N ASP A 8 1.48 63.70 -22.99
CA ASP A 8 1.63 63.50 -24.46
C ASP A 8 3.04 63.09 -24.93
N LYS A 9 3.99 62.79 -24.03
CA LYS A 9 5.36 62.39 -24.42
C LYS A 9 6.00 61.34 -23.51
N GLU A 10 5.42 60.13 -23.46
CA GLU A 10 6.20 58.87 -23.35
C GLU A 10 5.38 57.61 -23.70
N TYR A 11 4.63 57.68 -24.81
CA TYR A 11 4.02 56.49 -25.43
C TYR A 11 5.03 55.77 -26.34
N GLN A 12 5.97 55.01 -25.76
CA GLN A 12 6.77 53.93 -26.37
C GLN A 12 7.63 53.32 -25.24
N PRO A 13 7.23 52.17 -24.66
CA PRO A 13 7.68 50.90 -25.25
C PRO A 13 6.57 49.85 -25.32
N LEU A 14 5.42 50.21 -25.90
CA LEU A 14 4.23 49.36 -25.98
C LEU A 14 4.18 48.44 -27.23
N GLN A 15 5.28 48.33 -27.97
CA GLN A 15 5.42 47.36 -29.08
C GLN A 15 6.35 46.17 -28.79
N THR A 16 7.16 46.20 -27.73
CA THR A 16 8.06 45.09 -27.38
C THR A 16 7.40 44.06 -26.44
N LEU A 17 6.30 44.43 -25.76
CA LEU A 17 5.62 43.58 -24.77
C LEU A 17 4.41 42.78 -25.31
N LYS A 18 4.18 42.75 -26.64
CA LYS A 18 3.25 41.79 -27.28
C LYS A 18 3.85 40.37 -27.42
N LYS A 19 5.10 40.13 -26.98
CA LYS A 19 5.88 38.91 -27.22
C LYS A 19 5.97 37.91 -26.05
N LYS A 20 5.20 38.09 -24.97
CA LYS A 20 5.29 37.25 -23.74
C LYS A 20 3.98 36.52 -23.35
N ILE A 21 3.14 36.15 -24.32
CA ILE A 21 1.94 35.32 -24.09
C ILE A 21 1.87 34.15 -25.11
N ILE A 22 2.96 33.38 -25.23
CA ILE A 22 3.00 32.11 -25.99
C ILE A 22 4.00 31.17 -25.30
N GLN A 23 3.56 30.34 -24.35
CA GLN A 23 4.49 29.41 -23.66
C GLN A 23 3.95 27.99 -23.35
N SER A 24 2.66 27.73 -23.55
CA SER A 24 2.07 26.38 -23.42
C SER A 24 2.06 25.58 -24.74
N SER A 25 1.85 26.22 -25.89
CA SER A 25 1.47 25.52 -27.13
C SER A 25 2.61 24.98 -28.01
N TYR A 26 3.86 25.37 -27.75
CA TYR A 26 5.02 25.06 -28.64
C TYR A 26 5.81 23.78 -28.25
N LYS A 27 5.31 22.94 -27.34
CA LYS A 27 5.99 21.70 -26.90
C LYS A 27 5.87 20.52 -27.89
N ILE A 28 5.23 20.69 -29.04
CA ILE A 28 4.97 19.61 -30.02
C ILE A 28 5.46 19.94 -31.45
N LEU A 29 5.76 21.21 -31.76
CA LEU A 29 6.51 21.55 -32.98
C LEU A 29 7.96 21.01 -32.99
N GLN A 30 8.40 20.37 -31.90
CA GLN A 30 9.78 20.00 -31.65
C GLN A 30 10.16 18.55 -31.99
N GLU A 31 9.24 17.67 -32.39
CA GLU A 31 9.60 16.30 -32.82
C GLU A 31 9.78 16.17 -34.34
N HIS A 32 9.30 17.13 -35.16
CA HIS A 32 9.25 16.95 -36.62
C HIS A 32 9.43 18.17 -37.56
N LEU A 33 9.64 19.41 -37.13
CA LEU A 33 9.59 20.59 -38.05
C LEU A 33 10.90 21.38 -38.22
N LEU A 34 11.43 21.38 -39.45
CA LEU A 34 12.46 22.27 -40.00
C LEU A 34 11.89 22.94 -41.26
N VAL A 35 11.43 24.20 -41.20
CA VAL A 35 10.65 24.86 -42.27
C VAL A 35 11.38 26.07 -42.86
N ASN A 36 11.31 26.27 -44.18
CA ASN A 36 11.61 27.58 -44.77
C ASN A 36 10.85 27.91 -46.09
N ASN A 37 10.33 29.14 -46.17
CA ASN A 37 9.82 29.86 -47.37
C ASN A 37 8.51 29.47 -48.08
N LYS A 38 7.34 29.75 -47.47
CA LYS A 38 6.41 30.83 -47.94
C LYS A 38 5.29 31.11 -46.93
N PHE A 39 4.85 32.37 -46.87
CA PHE A 39 3.91 32.88 -45.87
C PHE A 39 2.52 32.22 -45.91
N LEU A 40 2.04 31.80 -44.74
CA LEU A 40 0.63 31.88 -44.38
C LEU A 40 0.27 33.35 -44.14
N THR A 41 -0.59 33.91 -44.99
CA THR A 41 -1.11 35.27 -44.82
C THR A 41 -2.52 35.19 -44.23
N PHE A 42 -2.61 34.87 -42.94
CA PHE A 42 -3.88 34.87 -42.23
C PHE A 42 -4.45 36.29 -42.15
N THR A 43 -5.75 36.43 -42.44
CA THR A 43 -6.43 37.72 -42.60
C THR A 43 -6.98 38.31 -41.29
N PHE A 44 -6.81 37.62 -40.16
CA PHE A 44 -7.41 37.97 -38.87
C PHE A 44 -6.36 38.26 -37.79
N GLN A 45 -6.78 38.92 -36.71
CA GLN A 45 -5.92 39.14 -35.55
C GLN A 45 -5.79 37.83 -34.77
N LEU A 46 -4.69 37.10 -35.00
CA LEU A 46 -4.42 35.82 -34.36
C LEU A 46 -4.17 35.98 -32.85
N GLU A 47 -4.94 35.25 -32.03
CA GLU A 47 -4.90 35.34 -30.57
C GLU A 47 -4.34 34.06 -29.94
N HIS A 48 -4.63 32.89 -30.53
CA HIS A 48 -4.13 31.60 -30.06
C HIS A 48 -3.63 30.74 -31.23
N ILE A 49 -2.62 29.90 -30.96
CA ILE A 49 -2.12 28.87 -31.89
C ILE A 49 -1.65 27.64 -31.11
N SER A 50 -1.80 26.46 -31.70
CA SER A 50 -1.31 25.19 -31.17
C SER A 50 -1.06 24.16 -32.27
N TYR A 51 -0.14 23.25 -32.03
CA TYR A 51 0.11 22.08 -32.88
C TYR A 51 0.07 20.81 -32.01
N ASN A 52 -0.62 19.76 -32.47
CA ASN A 52 -0.60 18.42 -31.88
C ASN A 52 -0.89 17.34 -32.94
N HIS A 53 -0.08 16.28 -32.99
CA HIS A 53 -0.27 15.07 -33.81
C HIS A 53 -0.80 15.34 -35.23
N GLY A 54 0.08 15.85 -36.10
CA GLY A 54 -0.23 16.31 -37.46
C GLY A 54 -1.19 17.50 -37.57
N THR A 55 -1.83 17.97 -36.49
CA THR A 55 -2.87 19.01 -36.56
C THR A 55 -2.36 20.35 -36.06
N LEU A 56 -2.39 21.38 -36.93
CA LEU A 56 -2.15 22.78 -36.56
C LEU A 56 -3.50 23.50 -36.40
N ILE A 57 -3.72 24.15 -35.27
CA ILE A 57 -4.92 24.95 -34.97
C ILE A 57 -4.51 26.38 -34.65
N GLU A 58 -5.20 27.36 -35.21
CA GLU A 58 -5.19 28.75 -34.75
C GLU A 58 -6.59 29.22 -34.35
N ALA A 59 -6.70 30.15 -33.41
CA ALA A 59 -7.99 30.68 -32.98
C ALA A 59 -7.97 32.20 -32.75
N THR A 60 -9.16 32.75 -32.92
CA THR A 60 -9.65 34.07 -32.50
C THR A 60 -10.77 33.85 -31.47
N ASP A 61 -11.23 34.90 -30.81
CA ASP A 61 -12.38 34.87 -29.87
C ASP A 61 -13.57 33.97 -30.29
N TYR A 62 -14.01 33.91 -31.56
CA TYR A 62 -15.23 33.16 -31.97
C TYR A 62 -15.04 32.23 -33.18
N GLN A 63 -13.80 31.98 -33.56
CA GLN A 63 -13.49 31.15 -34.73
C GLN A 63 -12.10 30.56 -34.62
N PHE A 64 -11.95 29.29 -34.97
CA PHE A 64 -10.66 28.65 -35.14
C PHE A 64 -10.51 28.01 -36.53
N GLN A 65 -9.27 27.86 -36.98
CA GLN A 65 -8.91 27.20 -38.23
C GLN A 65 -8.01 26.01 -37.91
N ALA A 66 -8.23 24.89 -38.58
CA ALA A 66 -7.46 23.66 -38.44
C ALA A 66 -6.88 23.21 -39.78
N ILE A 67 -5.65 22.70 -39.75
CA ILE A 67 -4.88 22.24 -40.90
C ILE A 67 -4.21 20.91 -40.55
N TYR A 68 -4.35 19.91 -41.41
CA TYR A 68 -3.58 18.66 -41.30
C TYR A 68 -2.23 18.78 -42.01
N LEU A 69 -1.19 18.28 -41.35
CA LEU A 69 0.19 18.18 -41.81
C LEU A 69 0.60 16.71 -41.69
N ASP A 70 0.75 16.02 -42.82
CA ASP A 70 1.17 14.61 -42.86
C ASP A 70 2.56 14.47 -42.24
N GLU A 71 2.65 13.67 -41.16
CA GLU A 71 3.90 13.50 -40.41
C GLU A 71 4.98 12.78 -41.24
N ALA A 72 4.61 12.02 -42.28
CA ALA A 72 5.56 11.38 -43.20
C ALA A 72 6.25 12.39 -44.15
N LEU A 73 5.71 13.61 -44.32
CA LEU A 73 6.40 14.67 -45.04
C LEU A 73 7.63 15.17 -44.28
N PHE A 74 7.67 15.01 -42.96
CA PHE A 74 8.76 15.45 -42.09
C PHE A 74 9.97 14.52 -42.17
N ASN A 75 10.94 14.87 -43.00
CA ASN A 75 12.21 14.15 -43.06
C ASN A 75 13.20 14.65 -41.99
N ASN A 76 14.24 13.86 -41.72
CA ASN A 76 15.26 14.13 -40.69
C ASN A 76 16.17 15.35 -40.96
N VAL A 77 15.87 16.21 -41.95
CA VAL A 77 16.77 17.28 -42.43
C VAL A 77 16.06 18.62 -42.70
N SER A 78 14.91 18.65 -43.37
CA SER A 78 13.99 19.81 -43.45
C SER A 78 12.79 19.55 -44.38
N THR A 79 11.63 20.09 -44.02
CA THR A 79 10.38 19.99 -44.79
C THR A 79 9.67 21.34 -44.80
N SER A 80 9.57 21.95 -45.99
CA SER A 80 8.78 23.15 -46.21
C SER A 80 7.41 22.77 -46.76
N ILE A 81 6.34 23.31 -46.17
CA ILE A 81 4.95 23.03 -46.57
C ILE A 81 4.29 24.32 -47.03
N ASP A 82 3.94 24.40 -48.33
CA ASP A 82 3.21 25.56 -48.88
C ASP A 82 1.73 25.46 -48.52
N ALA A 83 1.33 26.22 -47.50
CA ALA A 83 -0.01 26.22 -46.97
C ALA A 83 -1.10 26.67 -47.96
N LYS A 84 -0.74 27.24 -49.12
CA LYS A 84 -1.71 27.52 -50.20
C LYS A 84 -2.28 26.26 -50.84
N ASN A 85 -1.57 25.15 -50.70
CA ASN A 85 -1.99 23.84 -51.19
C ASN A 85 -2.58 22.98 -50.06
N LEU A 86 -2.60 23.48 -48.82
CA LEU A 86 -3.24 22.81 -47.69
C LEU A 86 -4.71 23.26 -47.57
N LYS A 87 -5.57 22.33 -47.15
CA LYS A 87 -6.97 22.63 -46.85
C LYS A 87 -7.06 23.21 -45.44
N ILE A 88 -7.52 24.44 -45.36
CA ILE A 88 -7.77 25.13 -44.09
C ILE A 88 -9.25 24.97 -43.76
N LYS A 89 -9.58 24.08 -42.82
CA LYS A 89 -10.96 23.93 -42.35
C LYS A 89 -11.23 24.99 -41.29
N THR A 90 -12.32 25.74 -41.43
CA THR A 90 -12.70 26.83 -40.49
C THR A 90 -13.93 26.41 -39.69
N VAL A 91 -13.90 26.65 -38.38
CA VAL A 91 -14.99 26.39 -37.44
C VAL A 91 -15.30 27.67 -36.66
N SER A 92 -16.54 28.14 -36.75
CA SER A 92 -17.05 29.23 -35.91
C SER A 92 -17.72 28.68 -34.65
N THR A 93 -17.58 29.39 -33.53
CA THR A 93 -18.17 29.02 -32.24
C THR A 93 -19.08 30.13 -31.73
N GLU A 94 -20.21 29.76 -31.12
CA GLU A 94 -21.15 30.72 -30.51
C GLU A 94 -20.62 31.28 -29.18
N VAL A 95 -19.57 30.66 -28.65
CA VAL A 95 -18.98 30.86 -27.33
C VAL A 95 -17.54 31.29 -27.49
N LYS A 96 -17.07 32.19 -26.62
CA LYS A 96 -15.74 32.79 -26.72
C LYS A 96 -14.63 31.79 -26.39
N ILE A 97 -13.65 31.67 -27.28
CA ILE A 97 -12.41 30.89 -27.13
C ILE A 97 -11.44 31.69 -26.29
N GLN A 98 -10.94 31.08 -25.22
CA GLN A 98 -10.09 31.71 -24.21
C GLN A 98 -8.65 31.18 -24.21
N ALA A 99 -8.44 29.96 -24.70
CA ALA A 99 -7.11 29.39 -24.90
C ALA A 99 -7.11 28.14 -25.80
N LEU A 100 -5.99 27.90 -26.48
CA LEU A 100 -5.59 26.57 -26.96
C LEU A 100 -4.46 26.06 -26.06
N LEU A 101 -4.57 24.81 -25.56
CA LEU A 101 -3.72 24.27 -24.50
C LEU A 101 -3.09 22.95 -24.91
N THR A 102 -1.76 22.84 -24.81
CA THR A 102 -1.03 21.61 -25.15
C THR A 102 -0.45 20.98 -23.90
N HIS A 103 -0.96 19.81 -23.55
CA HIS A 103 -0.55 19.09 -22.34
C HIS A 103 0.25 17.81 -22.68
N MET A 104 1.01 17.27 -21.71
CA MET A 104 1.75 16.02 -21.93
C MET A 104 0.81 14.86 -22.27
N ASN A 105 -0.36 14.81 -21.64
CA ASN A 105 -1.38 13.78 -21.88
C ASN A 105 -2.11 13.94 -23.23
N CYS A 106 -1.86 15.03 -23.99
CA CYS A 106 -2.34 15.20 -25.36
C CYS A 106 -1.36 14.68 -26.41
N ARG A 107 -0.08 14.48 -26.05
CA ARG A 107 0.95 14.06 -27.00
C ARG A 107 0.55 12.72 -27.62
N ASN A 108 0.62 12.64 -28.94
CA ASN A 108 0.26 11.47 -29.74
C ASN A 108 -1.22 11.04 -29.60
N MET A 109 -2.08 11.95 -29.12
CA MET A 109 -3.53 11.79 -29.13
C MET A 109 -4.14 12.62 -30.26
N ASN A 110 -5.23 12.13 -30.83
CA ASN A 110 -5.99 12.76 -31.92
C ASN A 110 -6.89 13.94 -31.49
N PHE A 111 -6.52 14.66 -30.42
CA PHE A 111 -7.28 15.81 -29.89
C PHE A 111 -6.39 16.93 -29.39
N GLN A 112 -6.94 18.14 -29.33
CA GLN A 112 -6.31 19.32 -28.72
C GLN A 112 -7.20 19.84 -27.59
N TYR A 113 -6.64 20.32 -26.47
CA TYR A 113 -7.46 21.09 -25.52
C TYR A 113 -7.73 22.51 -26.03
N ILE A 114 -9.00 22.89 -26.01
CA ILE A 114 -9.54 24.22 -26.27
C ILE A 114 -10.37 24.64 -25.05
N CYS A 115 -10.25 25.90 -24.64
CA CYS A 115 -10.92 26.44 -23.47
C CYS A 115 -11.92 27.50 -23.89
N PHE A 116 -13.16 27.41 -23.40
CA PHE A 116 -14.25 28.33 -23.72
C PHE A 116 -14.71 29.11 -22.48
N GLU A 117 -15.26 30.30 -22.68
CA GLU A 117 -15.95 31.09 -21.64
C GLU A 117 -17.46 30.84 -21.73
N THR A 118 -18.02 30.10 -20.77
CA THR A 118 -19.46 29.84 -20.65
C THR A 118 -20.30 31.13 -20.49
N ASP A 119 -21.63 31.03 -20.63
CA ASP A 119 -22.57 32.12 -20.34
C ASP A 119 -22.46 32.70 -18.91
N ASP A 120 -21.99 31.89 -17.95
CA ASP A 120 -21.70 32.31 -16.57
C ASP A 120 -20.29 32.95 -16.43
N ALA A 121 -19.60 33.23 -17.53
CA ALA A 121 -18.24 33.74 -17.60
C ALA A 121 -17.18 32.90 -16.83
N ILE A 122 -17.39 31.59 -16.71
CA ILE A 122 -16.40 30.62 -16.21
C ILE A 122 -15.80 29.80 -17.36
N LEU A 123 -14.58 29.28 -17.16
CA LEU A 123 -13.88 28.40 -18.10
C LEU A 123 -14.50 27.00 -18.20
N ASP A 124 -14.73 26.56 -19.43
CA ASP A 124 -15.12 25.19 -19.81
C ASP A 124 -14.04 24.56 -20.70
N PHE A 125 -13.32 23.57 -20.15
CA PHE A 125 -12.18 22.94 -20.79
C PHE A 125 -12.61 21.73 -21.63
N ASN A 126 -12.33 21.78 -22.92
CA ASN A 126 -12.80 20.83 -23.91
C ASN A 126 -11.65 20.23 -24.73
N ARG A 127 -11.80 18.98 -25.14
CA ARG A 127 -11.01 18.34 -26.20
C ARG A 127 -11.73 18.57 -27.52
N VAL A 128 -11.07 19.16 -28.51
CA VAL A 128 -11.56 19.18 -29.89
C VAL A 128 -10.97 18.01 -30.67
N TYR A 129 -11.85 17.25 -31.33
CA TYR A 129 -11.51 16.15 -32.22
C TYR A 129 -11.85 16.54 -33.66
N PHE A 130 -11.02 16.11 -34.61
CA PHE A 130 -11.25 16.28 -36.04
C PHE A 130 -11.32 14.93 -36.73
N THR A 131 -12.25 14.80 -37.68
CA THR A 131 -12.35 13.64 -38.58
C THR A 131 -12.29 14.16 -40.01
N ASN A 132 -11.49 13.49 -40.86
CA ASN A 132 -11.31 13.86 -42.27
C ASN A 132 -10.83 15.32 -42.47
N LEU A 133 -9.89 15.78 -41.63
CA LEU A 133 -9.35 17.15 -41.67
C LEU A 133 -8.66 17.46 -43.02
N ASP A 134 -8.06 16.44 -43.62
CA ASP A 134 -7.36 16.41 -44.90
C ASP A 134 -8.29 16.19 -46.12
N ALA A 135 -9.54 15.77 -45.91
CA ALA A 135 -10.38 15.30 -47.00
C ALA A 135 -10.69 16.37 -48.06
N GLU A 136 -10.72 15.89 -49.31
CA GLU A 136 -10.94 16.73 -50.49
C GLU A 136 -12.25 17.51 -50.46
N ASP A 137 -13.32 16.84 -50.03
CA ASP A 137 -14.66 17.36 -49.87
C ASP A 137 -14.87 17.92 -48.45
N ASP A 138 -15.25 19.19 -48.35
CA ASP A 138 -15.57 19.84 -47.07
C ASP A 138 -16.80 19.23 -46.38
N ALA A 139 -17.69 18.55 -47.11
CA ALA A 139 -18.83 17.83 -46.53
C ALA A 139 -18.43 16.57 -45.74
N LEU A 140 -17.21 16.07 -45.94
CA LEU A 140 -16.66 14.93 -45.17
C LEU A 140 -15.96 15.36 -43.88
N PHE A 141 -15.52 16.61 -43.79
CA PHE A 141 -14.89 17.16 -42.59
C PHE A 141 -15.92 17.30 -41.47
N THR A 142 -15.62 16.70 -40.31
CA THR A 142 -16.42 16.87 -39.10
C THR A 142 -15.54 17.14 -37.89
N TYR A 143 -16.10 17.83 -36.91
CA TYR A 143 -15.48 18.12 -35.62
C TYR A 143 -16.47 17.83 -34.50
N SER A 144 -15.94 17.57 -33.31
CA SER A 144 -16.72 17.46 -32.07
C SER A 144 -15.92 18.01 -30.90
N PHE A 145 -16.62 18.38 -29.84
CA PHE A 145 -16.01 18.73 -28.56
C PHE A 145 -16.36 17.66 -27.53
N GLU A 146 -15.40 17.23 -26.72
CA GLU A 146 -15.66 16.48 -25.50
C GLU A 146 -15.23 17.33 -24.31
N GLN A 147 -16.14 17.64 -23.41
CA GLN A 147 -15.80 18.30 -22.17
C GLN A 147 -14.84 17.42 -21.36
N THR A 148 -13.91 18.05 -20.62
CA THR A 148 -12.82 17.39 -19.87
C THR A 148 -13.10 17.26 -18.38
N VAL A 149 -13.93 18.15 -17.84
CA VAL A 149 -14.42 18.15 -16.45
C VAL A 149 -15.81 18.79 -16.42
N GLU A 150 -16.68 18.31 -15.54
CA GLU A 150 -17.98 18.95 -15.29
C GLU A 150 -17.81 20.43 -14.87
N ILE A 151 -18.72 21.30 -15.35
CA ILE A 151 -18.73 22.72 -15.00
C ILE A 151 -19.24 22.90 -13.57
N ASN A 152 -18.34 23.33 -12.68
CA ASN A 152 -18.69 23.83 -11.35
C ASN A 152 -19.17 25.29 -11.48
N HIS A 153 -20.47 25.55 -11.27
CA HIS A 153 -21.02 26.91 -11.25
C HIS A 153 -20.64 27.67 -9.96
N ARG A 154 -20.52 29.00 -10.01
CA ARG A 154 -20.24 29.88 -8.85
C ARG A 154 -21.38 29.95 -7.80
N GLY A 155 -22.40 29.08 -7.89
CA GLY A 155 -23.62 29.14 -7.08
C GLY A 155 -24.59 30.28 -7.44
N THR A 156 -24.07 31.43 -7.88
CA THR A 156 -24.85 32.53 -8.45
C THR A 156 -24.45 32.79 -9.90
N CYS A 157 -25.45 32.94 -10.78
CA CYS A 157 -25.24 33.35 -12.17
C CYS A 157 -24.96 34.86 -12.20
N ILE A 158 -23.71 35.22 -12.42
CA ILE A 158 -23.25 36.60 -12.59
C ILE A 158 -22.53 36.69 -13.94
N ASN A 159 -23.09 37.46 -14.87
CA ASN A 159 -22.46 37.76 -16.14
C ASN A 159 -21.32 38.77 -15.92
N ASP A 160 -20.12 38.25 -15.65
CA ASP A 160 -18.93 39.00 -15.27
C ASP A 160 -17.72 38.53 -16.11
N PRO A 161 -17.54 39.07 -17.33
CA PRO A 161 -16.68 38.50 -18.35
C PRO A 161 -15.21 38.33 -17.96
N ILE A 162 -14.56 37.34 -18.57
CA ILE A 162 -13.14 37.03 -18.37
C ILE A 162 -12.26 38.06 -19.11
N VAL A 163 -11.47 38.80 -18.34
CA VAL A 163 -10.51 39.80 -18.83
C VAL A 163 -9.13 39.21 -19.09
N LYS A 164 -8.68 38.26 -18.25
CA LYS A 164 -7.34 37.70 -18.33
C LYS A 164 -7.27 36.31 -17.72
N ILE A 165 -6.43 35.44 -18.29
CA ILE A 165 -6.16 34.11 -17.76
C ILE A 165 -4.65 33.89 -17.66
N VAL A 166 -4.22 33.17 -16.62
CA VAL A 166 -2.87 32.61 -16.47
C VAL A 166 -3.01 31.11 -16.19
N MET A 167 -2.30 30.26 -16.91
CA MET A 167 -2.32 28.81 -16.72
C MET A 167 -0.91 28.23 -16.64
N VAL A 168 -0.71 27.27 -15.73
CA VAL A 168 0.54 26.49 -15.58
C VAL A 168 0.18 25.01 -15.47
N PHE A 169 1.01 24.13 -16.01
CA PHE A 169 0.91 22.68 -15.79
C PHE A 169 2.15 22.18 -15.03
N VAL A 170 1.93 21.50 -13.90
CA VAL A 170 2.99 20.92 -13.06
C VAL A 170 2.64 19.44 -12.82
N ASN A 171 3.56 18.54 -13.16
CA ASN A 171 3.41 17.08 -12.98
C ASN A 171 2.09 16.51 -13.52
N GLY A 172 1.57 17.05 -14.62
CA GLY A 172 0.30 16.63 -15.23
C GLY A 172 -0.92 17.44 -14.82
N TYR A 173 -0.84 18.21 -13.72
CA TYR A 173 -1.97 18.95 -13.15
C TYR A 173 -2.00 20.40 -13.64
N ASN A 174 -3.17 20.86 -14.07
CA ASN A 174 -3.42 22.27 -14.38
C ASN A 174 -3.61 23.11 -13.11
N TYR A 175 -3.06 24.31 -13.13
CA TYR A 175 -3.34 25.39 -12.19
C TYR A 175 -3.67 26.63 -13.03
N SER A 176 -4.87 27.17 -12.92
CA SER A 176 -5.28 28.37 -13.68
C SER A 176 -5.89 29.43 -12.78
N ILE A 177 -5.60 30.68 -13.09
CA ILE A 177 -6.17 31.87 -12.42
C ILE A 177 -6.82 32.73 -13.49
N VAL A 178 -8.05 33.14 -13.25
CA VAL A 178 -8.88 33.94 -14.16
C VAL A 178 -9.25 35.23 -13.48
N GLN A 179 -9.01 36.37 -14.13
CA GLN A 179 -9.44 37.68 -13.67
C GLN A 179 -10.71 38.09 -14.43
N ARG A 180 -11.76 38.46 -13.68
CA ARG A 180 -13.06 38.90 -14.16
C ARG A 180 -13.11 40.41 -14.36
N ALA A 181 -14.13 40.91 -15.08
CA ALA A 181 -14.33 42.33 -15.36
C ALA A 181 -14.64 43.17 -14.10
N SER A 182 -15.30 42.57 -13.11
CA SER A 182 -15.50 43.14 -11.76
C SER A 182 -14.21 43.37 -10.98
N GLY A 183 -13.10 42.71 -11.36
CA GLY A 183 -11.88 42.60 -10.57
C GLY A 183 -11.82 41.35 -9.68
N GLY A 184 -12.88 40.55 -9.62
CA GLY A 184 -12.89 39.24 -8.98
C GLY A 184 -11.98 38.23 -9.67
N VAL A 185 -11.66 37.13 -8.99
CA VAL A 185 -10.70 36.11 -9.43
C VAL A 185 -11.27 34.71 -9.24
N ASP A 186 -11.28 33.89 -10.29
CA ASP A 186 -11.60 32.47 -10.20
C ASP A 186 -10.32 31.62 -10.18
N LEU A 187 -10.31 30.58 -9.35
CA LEU A 187 -9.18 29.68 -9.14
C LEU A 187 -9.54 28.26 -9.60
N TYR A 188 -8.72 27.71 -10.49
CA TYR A 188 -8.90 26.39 -11.08
C TYR A 188 -7.74 25.47 -10.71
N TRP A 189 -8.06 24.26 -10.28
CA TRP A 189 -7.09 23.18 -10.10
C TRP A 189 -7.58 21.92 -10.81
N ASN A 190 -6.69 21.34 -11.60
CA ASN A 190 -6.95 20.24 -12.51
C ASN A 190 -8.16 20.51 -13.42
N LEU A 191 -8.15 21.68 -14.08
CA LEU A 191 -9.19 22.18 -15.00
C LEU A 191 -10.56 22.49 -14.34
N ARG A 192 -10.79 22.13 -13.07
CA ARG A 192 -12.05 22.34 -12.36
C ARG A 192 -11.99 23.62 -11.52
N LEU A 193 -13.04 24.45 -11.58
CA LEU A 193 -13.21 25.60 -10.67
C LEU A 193 -13.25 25.10 -9.22
N LYS A 194 -12.39 25.66 -8.37
CA LYS A 194 -12.30 25.36 -6.94
C LYS A 194 -12.88 26.47 -6.08
N ASP A 195 -12.59 27.72 -6.43
CA ASP A 195 -13.01 28.89 -5.65
C ASP A 195 -13.20 30.12 -6.56
N SER A 196 -14.02 31.07 -6.09
CA SER A 196 -14.27 32.35 -6.75
C SER A 196 -14.25 33.48 -5.72
N ILE A 197 -13.26 34.36 -5.85
CA ILE A 197 -12.98 35.46 -4.93
C ILE A 197 -13.54 36.75 -5.53
N GLU A 198 -14.49 37.40 -4.85
CA GLU A 198 -15.14 38.62 -5.37
C GLU A 198 -14.26 39.89 -5.28
N ASN A 199 -13.23 39.90 -4.43
CA ASN A 199 -12.35 41.04 -4.23
C ASN A 199 -10.99 40.86 -4.92
N SER A 200 -10.48 41.92 -5.56
CA SER A 200 -9.19 41.87 -6.27
C SER A 200 -8.02 41.53 -5.34
N ILE A 201 -7.14 40.63 -5.79
CA ILE A 201 -5.91 40.27 -5.08
C ILE A 201 -4.88 41.42 -5.18
N THR A 202 -5.02 42.43 -4.34
CA THR A 202 -4.05 43.52 -4.15
C THR A 202 -3.39 43.48 -2.77
N SER A 203 -2.77 42.33 -2.46
CA SER A 203 -1.90 42.17 -1.30
C SER A 203 -0.44 42.40 -1.70
N TYR A 204 0.02 43.64 -1.60
CA TYR A 204 1.44 44.00 -1.72
C TYR A 204 2.14 43.86 -0.37
N PHE A 205 3.32 43.25 -0.34
CA PHE A 205 4.20 43.28 0.84
C PHE A 205 5.07 44.54 0.82
N ASP A 206 4.89 45.41 1.82
CA ASP A 206 5.74 46.59 2.04
C ASP A 206 7.01 46.20 2.81
N HIS A 207 8.13 46.10 2.09
CA HIS A 207 9.44 45.79 2.67
C HIS A 207 10.15 47.01 3.31
N LYS A 208 9.54 48.20 3.30
CA LYS A 208 10.07 49.45 3.91
C LYS A 208 11.55 49.76 3.64
N SER A 209 12.07 49.31 2.50
CA SER A 209 13.43 49.54 2.04
C SER A 209 14.54 49.06 2.99
N ASN A 210 14.31 48.02 3.80
CA ASN A 210 15.34 47.44 4.69
C ASN A 210 15.79 46.06 4.18
N SER A 211 17.09 45.87 3.99
CA SER A 211 17.65 44.74 3.22
C SER A 211 17.90 43.46 4.03
N ASN A 212 17.90 43.53 5.36
CA ASN A 212 18.24 42.43 6.25
C ASN A 212 17.08 42.14 7.21
N ILE A 213 16.13 41.29 6.79
CA ILE A 213 15.02 40.80 7.61
C ILE A 213 14.93 39.28 7.38
N SER A 214 15.01 38.46 8.44
CA SER A 214 14.76 37.01 8.35
C SER A 214 13.25 36.71 8.40
N PHE A 215 12.86 35.48 8.05
CA PHE A 215 11.46 35.04 8.03
C PHE A 215 10.73 35.30 9.38
N ASP A 216 11.46 35.24 10.48
CA ASP A 216 10.98 35.38 11.86
C ASP A 216 10.84 36.84 12.34
N GLN A 217 11.22 37.82 11.49
CA GLN A 217 11.22 39.25 11.82
C GLN A 217 10.14 40.04 11.08
N ALA A 218 9.26 39.36 10.33
CA ALA A 218 8.01 39.94 9.89
C ALA A 218 7.02 40.03 11.06
N VAL A 219 6.36 41.19 11.24
CA VAL A 219 5.38 41.35 12.33
C VAL A 219 4.16 40.48 12.07
N GLU A 220 3.76 39.75 13.11
CA GLU A 220 2.72 38.74 13.15
C GLU A 220 1.35 39.25 12.62
N ILE A 221 0.78 38.52 11.67
CA ILE A 221 -0.68 38.39 11.54
C ILE A 221 -1.04 37.16 12.37
N SER A 222 -1.93 37.30 13.34
CA SER A 222 -2.25 36.26 14.32
C SER A 222 -2.65 34.93 13.67
N ASN A 223 -2.23 33.81 14.30
CA ASN A 223 -2.42 32.45 13.79
C ASN A 223 -3.87 32.09 13.39
N ASP A 224 -4.87 32.78 13.95
CA ASP A 224 -6.29 32.72 13.58
C ASP A 224 -6.57 33.03 12.08
N GLN A 225 -5.60 33.57 11.33
CA GLN A 225 -5.73 33.90 9.91
C GLN A 225 -4.86 33.06 8.97
N LEU A 226 -4.13 32.05 9.48
CA LEU A 226 -3.30 31.17 8.65
C LEU A 226 -4.16 30.09 7.98
N ASN A 227 -4.94 30.51 6.99
CA ASN A 227 -5.81 29.61 6.25
C ASN A 227 -4.99 28.72 5.29
N PHE A 228 -5.02 27.40 5.51
CA PHE A 228 -4.44 26.40 4.61
C PHE A 228 -4.98 26.49 3.19
N ASP A 229 -6.19 27.01 2.99
CA ASP A 229 -6.75 27.28 1.66
C ASP A 229 -5.87 28.21 0.83
N GLN A 230 -5.01 29.06 1.43
CA GLN A 230 -4.10 29.95 0.69
C GLN A 230 -2.75 29.33 0.33
N ILE A 231 -2.46 28.09 0.78
CA ILE A 231 -1.15 27.46 0.55
C ILE A 231 -0.86 27.25 -0.95
N HIS A 232 -1.91 26.96 -1.73
CA HIS A 232 -1.80 26.80 -3.18
C HIS A 232 -1.48 28.13 -3.90
N VAL A 233 -1.91 29.28 -3.36
CA VAL A 233 -1.58 30.61 -3.90
C VAL A 233 -0.08 30.90 -3.74
N ARG A 234 0.50 30.57 -2.58
CA ARG A 234 1.96 30.67 -2.35
C ARG A 234 2.75 29.71 -3.24
N ILE A 235 2.26 28.48 -3.45
CA ILE A 235 2.87 27.52 -4.38
C ILE A 235 2.88 28.07 -5.82
N VAL A 236 1.77 28.64 -6.30
CA VAL A 236 1.69 29.26 -7.63
C VAL A 236 2.65 30.45 -7.75
N GLN A 237 2.74 31.33 -6.74
CA GLN A 237 3.70 32.45 -6.75
C GLN A 237 5.15 31.98 -6.85
N ASN A 238 5.53 30.93 -6.10
CA ASN A 238 6.90 30.40 -6.09
C ASN A 238 7.28 29.65 -7.38
N ILE A 239 6.33 29.01 -8.06
CA ILE A 239 6.59 28.20 -9.25
C ILE A 239 6.76 29.05 -10.53
N VAL A 240 6.14 30.23 -10.61
CA VAL A 240 6.06 31.03 -11.86
C VAL A 240 7.38 31.73 -12.28
N LYS A 241 8.40 31.76 -11.41
CA LYS A 241 9.83 32.16 -11.60
C LYS A 241 10.16 33.37 -12.52
N ILE A 242 10.84 34.37 -11.95
CA ILE A 242 11.22 35.63 -12.63
C ILE A 242 12.56 35.56 -13.39
N TYR A 243 13.45 34.61 -13.05
CA TYR A 243 14.83 34.50 -13.58
C TYR A 243 14.98 33.48 -14.73
N SER A 244 16.04 33.61 -15.54
CA SER A 244 16.29 32.73 -16.70
C SER A 244 16.84 31.34 -16.35
N GLY A 245 17.39 31.14 -15.14
CA GLY A 245 17.84 29.83 -14.68
C GLY A 245 18.40 29.86 -13.25
N MET A 246 18.26 28.75 -12.52
CA MET A 246 18.81 28.56 -11.18
C MET A 246 19.13 27.07 -10.94
N ASN A 247 20.27 26.77 -10.32
CA ASN A 247 20.69 25.42 -9.93
C ASN A 247 21.49 25.45 -8.61
N MET A 248 21.51 24.32 -7.89
CA MET A 248 22.32 24.13 -6.67
C MET A 248 23.28 22.95 -6.88
N VAL A 249 24.50 23.07 -6.34
CA VAL A 249 25.61 22.14 -6.56
C VAL A 249 26.32 21.88 -5.23
N TYR A 250 26.63 20.62 -4.92
CA TYR A 250 27.50 20.29 -3.79
C TYR A 250 28.85 19.77 -4.30
N LEU A 251 29.94 20.43 -3.92
CA LEU A 251 31.32 20.07 -4.24
C LEU A 251 31.88 19.19 -3.12
N LYS A 252 31.70 17.86 -3.23
CA LYS A 252 32.08 16.88 -2.18
C LYS A 252 33.58 16.89 -1.85
N ASP A 253 34.43 17.31 -2.78
CA ASP A 253 35.88 17.47 -2.61
C ASP A 253 36.29 18.71 -1.79
N LYS A 254 35.43 19.73 -1.73
CA LYS A 254 35.66 20.98 -0.99
C LYS A 254 34.73 21.16 0.21
N GLY A 255 33.67 20.37 0.30
CA GLY A 255 32.61 20.54 1.30
C GLY A 255 31.91 21.89 1.16
N GLN A 256 31.55 22.28 -0.08
CA GLN A 256 30.92 23.57 -0.36
C GLN A 256 29.64 23.41 -1.21
N THR A 257 28.57 24.08 -0.79
CA THR A 257 27.28 24.14 -1.50
C THR A 257 27.15 25.45 -2.29
N LEU A 258 27.26 25.36 -3.62
CA LEU A 258 27.18 26.50 -4.53
C LEU A 258 25.78 26.67 -5.11
N TYR A 259 25.33 27.93 -5.19
CA TYR A 259 24.11 28.33 -5.87
C TYR A 259 24.43 29.11 -7.15
N LEU A 260 23.93 28.60 -8.27
CA LEU A 260 24.18 29.10 -9.62
C LEU A 260 22.93 29.81 -10.13
N ILE A 261 23.00 31.12 -10.37
CA ILE A 261 21.89 31.94 -10.87
C ILE A 261 22.28 32.60 -12.20
N SER A 262 21.53 32.36 -13.27
CA SER A 262 21.71 33.08 -14.53
C SER A 262 20.78 34.30 -14.61
N HIS A 263 21.34 35.42 -15.06
CA HIS A 263 20.62 36.63 -15.43
C HIS A 263 21.37 37.37 -16.54
N GLY A 264 20.69 37.65 -17.65
CA GLY A 264 21.33 38.24 -18.83
C GLY A 264 22.59 37.46 -19.26
N LYS A 265 23.72 38.16 -19.42
CA LYS A 265 25.02 37.57 -19.80
C LYS A 265 25.85 37.01 -18.62
N PHE A 266 25.28 36.96 -17.40
CA PHE A 266 26.03 36.62 -16.18
C PHE A 266 25.53 35.33 -15.53
N LEU A 267 26.47 34.44 -15.18
CA LEU A 267 26.25 33.38 -14.21
C LEU A 267 26.85 33.83 -12.88
N SER A 268 25.98 34.07 -11.90
CA SER A 268 26.39 34.47 -10.55
C SER A 268 26.46 33.25 -9.66
N ILE A 269 27.54 33.13 -8.90
CA ILE A 269 27.90 31.95 -8.14
C ILE A 269 28.04 32.36 -6.68
N PHE A 270 27.13 31.86 -5.85
CA PHE A 270 27.04 32.17 -4.42
C PHE A 270 27.40 30.92 -3.62
N ASP A 271 28.30 31.05 -2.66
CA ASP A 271 28.50 30.03 -1.64
C ASP A 271 27.39 30.14 -0.60
N ILE A 272 26.59 29.09 -0.43
CA ILE A 272 25.50 29.08 0.55
C ILE A 272 26.04 28.99 1.98
N GLU A 273 27.17 28.29 2.17
CA GLU A 273 27.71 27.97 3.50
C GLU A 273 28.52 29.15 4.04
N ASP A 274 29.40 29.73 3.22
CA ASP A 274 30.13 30.96 3.57
C ASP A 274 29.28 32.25 3.38
N TRP A 275 28.10 32.14 2.76
CA TRP A 275 27.15 33.24 2.46
C TRP A 275 27.75 34.39 1.63
N ILE A 276 28.69 34.08 0.75
CA ILE A 276 29.42 35.05 -0.09
C ILE A 276 29.19 34.81 -1.59
N TRP A 277 29.18 35.89 -2.37
CA TRP A 277 29.34 35.78 -3.82
C TRP A 277 30.79 35.40 -4.12
N ILE A 278 31.00 34.19 -4.65
CA ILE A 278 32.32 33.73 -5.07
C ILE A 278 32.74 34.50 -6.33
N ASN A 279 31.86 34.55 -7.34
CA ASN A 279 32.17 35.15 -8.63
C ASN A 279 30.91 35.43 -9.47
N HIS A 280 31.08 36.25 -10.51
CA HIS A 280 30.11 36.49 -11.58
C HIS A 280 30.79 36.23 -12.92
N LEU A 281 30.61 35.02 -13.47
CA LEU A 281 31.13 34.67 -14.78
C LEU A 281 30.35 35.43 -15.85
N GLN A 282 31.02 36.32 -16.57
CA GLN A 282 30.45 37.01 -17.72
C GLN A 282 30.72 36.22 -19.01
N PHE A 283 29.66 35.94 -19.75
CA PHE A 283 29.71 35.30 -21.06
C PHE A 283 29.60 36.35 -22.18
N GLU A 284 30.04 35.97 -23.38
CA GLU A 284 29.98 36.85 -24.56
C GLU A 284 28.52 37.14 -24.96
N GLU A 285 27.59 36.22 -24.71
CA GLU A 285 26.14 36.38 -24.98
C GLU A 285 25.21 36.06 -23.80
N GLU A 286 23.92 36.39 -23.94
CA GLU A 286 22.90 36.13 -22.90
C GLU A 286 22.76 34.63 -22.65
N ILE A 287 22.73 34.23 -21.37
CA ILE A 287 22.57 32.84 -20.94
C ILE A 287 21.11 32.42 -21.16
N SER A 288 20.92 31.45 -22.05
CA SER A 288 19.62 30.85 -22.32
C SER A 288 19.22 29.81 -21.27
N ALA A 289 20.19 29.07 -20.71
CA ALA A 289 19.96 28.06 -19.68
C ALA A 289 21.26 27.67 -18.95
N ILE A 290 21.08 27.06 -17.77
CA ILE A 290 22.10 26.29 -17.05
C ILE A 290 21.54 24.87 -16.88
N TYR A 291 22.31 23.84 -17.23
CA TYR A 291 21.88 22.45 -17.03
C TYR A 291 22.99 21.59 -16.41
N LYS A 292 22.58 20.48 -15.79
CA LYS A 292 23.45 19.48 -15.16
C LYS A 292 23.58 18.28 -16.09
N ASN A 293 24.81 17.82 -16.30
CA ASN A 293 25.14 16.67 -17.12
C ASN A 293 25.89 15.62 -16.28
N GLN A 294 25.62 14.33 -16.50
CA GLN A 294 26.36 13.25 -15.84
C GLN A 294 27.45 12.75 -16.79
N VAL A 295 28.72 13.05 -16.48
CA VAL A 295 29.86 12.62 -17.29
C VAL A 295 30.44 11.35 -16.69
N GLN A 296 30.40 10.25 -17.45
CA GLN A 296 30.96 8.96 -17.03
C GLN A 296 32.49 9.04 -17.02
N ILE A 297 33.11 8.61 -15.93
CA ILE A 297 34.56 8.42 -15.86
C ILE A 297 34.90 7.13 -16.62
N ASN A 298 35.74 7.22 -17.66
CA ASN A 298 36.31 6.03 -18.28
C ASN A 298 37.43 5.50 -17.37
N GLU A 299 37.30 4.28 -16.85
CA GLU A 299 38.18 3.66 -15.84
C GLU A 299 39.62 3.32 -16.32
N TYR A 300 40.12 3.98 -17.36
CA TYR A 300 41.45 3.70 -17.95
C TYR A 300 42.54 4.73 -17.63
N GLU A 301 42.22 5.85 -16.97
CA GLU A 301 43.20 6.88 -16.60
C GLU A 301 43.04 7.31 -15.13
N GLU A 302 43.60 6.50 -14.21
CA GLU A 302 44.31 6.87 -12.96
C GLU A 302 44.25 5.71 -11.93
N GLN A 303 45.39 5.04 -11.72
CA GLN A 303 45.59 4.13 -10.59
C GLN A 303 46.12 4.94 -9.40
N ASP A 304 45.27 5.25 -8.42
CA ASP A 304 45.72 5.79 -7.13
C ASP A 304 44.90 5.15 -5.98
N GLU A 305 45.51 4.17 -5.30
CA GLU A 305 44.83 3.10 -4.53
C GLU A 305 44.24 3.51 -3.16
N ASN A 306 43.95 4.78 -2.90
CA ASN A 306 43.61 5.27 -1.54
C ASN A 306 42.35 6.17 -1.44
N LYS A 307 41.21 5.70 -1.97
CA LYS A 307 39.88 6.21 -1.55
C LYS A 307 38.92 5.07 -1.22
N ILE A 308 38.54 5.02 0.05
CA ILE A 308 37.55 4.09 0.60
C ILE A 308 36.17 4.45 0.05
N LEU A 309 35.46 3.46 -0.49
CA LEU A 309 34.10 3.60 -1.02
C LEU A 309 33.07 3.35 0.08
N GLU A 310 32.35 4.39 0.49
CA GLU A 310 31.10 4.25 1.24
C GLU A 310 29.93 4.06 0.28
N GLN A 311 28.95 3.28 0.71
CA GLN A 311 27.77 2.89 -0.06
C GLN A 311 26.78 4.05 -0.16
N ASP A 312 26.73 4.75 -1.29
CA ASP A 312 25.47 5.22 -1.90
C ASP A 312 25.67 5.91 -3.27
N SER A 313 24.79 5.56 -4.22
CA SER A 313 24.64 6.13 -5.58
C SER A 313 25.80 6.00 -6.59
N ASP A 314 25.45 5.69 -7.85
CA ASP A 314 26.31 5.56 -9.06
C ASP A 314 27.65 6.35 -9.05
N VAL A 315 28.71 5.75 -8.51
CA VAL A 315 29.97 6.47 -8.18
C VAL A 315 30.79 6.89 -9.42
N ASN A 316 30.53 6.31 -10.60
CA ASN A 316 31.31 6.57 -11.82
C ASN A 316 30.93 7.86 -12.59
N TYR A 317 30.17 8.79 -11.98
CA TYR A 317 29.73 10.02 -12.64
C TYR A 317 30.08 11.28 -11.85
N VAL A 318 30.88 12.17 -12.46
CA VAL A 318 31.04 13.54 -11.96
C VAL A 318 29.94 14.42 -12.56
N PRO A 319 29.17 15.17 -11.74
CA PRO A 319 28.18 16.10 -12.24
C PRO A 319 28.86 17.34 -12.83
N ASP A 320 28.87 17.47 -14.15
CA ASP A 320 29.31 18.68 -14.84
C ASP A 320 28.12 19.64 -15.04
N PHE A 321 28.38 20.94 -14.96
CA PHE A 321 27.40 21.97 -15.28
C PHE A 321 27.79 22.69 -16.55
N GLN A 322 26.81 22.87 -17.43
CA GLN A 322 27.01 23.44 -18.75
C GLN A 322 26.11 24.67 -18.90
N VAL A 323 26.71 25.77 -19.34
CA VAL A 323 26.00 27.03 -19.65
C VAL A 323 25.76 27.07 -21.14
N ILE A 324 24.50 27.29 -21.52
CA ILE A 324 24.11 27.47 -22.91
C ILE A 324 23.77 28.93 -23.15
N LEU A 325 24.46 29.52 -24.12
CA LEU A 325 24.23 30.89 -24.56
C LEU A 325 23.16 30.94 -25.65
N THR A 326 22.48 32.08 -25.71
CA THR A 326 21.43 32.37 -26.70
C THR A 326 21.94 32.32 -28.15
N ASN A 327 23.25 32.41 -28.39
CA ASN A 327 23.86 32.34 -29.74
C ASN A 327 24.17 30.91 -30.23
N GLY A 328 23.99 29.87 -29.41
CA GLY A 328 24.33 28.50 -29.76
C GLY A 328 25.55 27.90 -29.06
N ASP A 329 26.34 28.71 -28.35
CA ASP A 329 27.56 28.25 -27.69
C ASP A 329 27.25 27.51 -26.38
N ILE A 330 27.78 26.29 -26.24
CA ILE A 330 27.71 25.48 -25.03
C ILE A 330 29.08 25.46 -24.35
N HIS A 331 29.16 26.10 -23.20
CA HIS A 331 30.32 26.10 -22.33
C HIS A 331 30.16 24.98 -21.29
N GLN A 332 31.05 23.99 -21.36
CA GLN A 332 31.09 22.84 -20.45
C GLN A 332 32.09 23.08 -19.32
N LYS A 333 32.13 22.23 -18.29
CA LYS A 333 33.11 22.31 -17.21
C LYS A 333 33.10 23.67 -16.49
N ILE A 334 31.89 24.19 -16.24
CA ILE A 334 31.71 25.50 -15.58
C ILE A 334 32.23 25.49 -14.13
N LEU A 335 32.18 24.33 -13.47
CA LEU A 335 32.75 24.11 -12.14
C LEU A 335 34.28 24.06 -12.11
N ASP A 336 34.96 23.94 -13.26
CA ASP A 336 36.43 24.03 -13.34
C ASP A 336 36.90 25.50 -13.38
N ILE A 337 35.97 26.45 -13.59
CA ILE A 337 36.29 27.84 -13.96
C ILE A 337 35.63 28.90 -13.06
N PHE A 338 34.78 28.50 -12.12
CA PHE A 338 34.02 29.41 -11.25
C PHE A 338 34.88 30.41 -10.45
N GLN A 339 36.16 30.12 -10.25
CA GLN A 339 37.11 31.00 -9.54
C GLN A 339 37.91 31.94 -10.49
N GLN A 340 37.61 31.96 -11.79
CA GLN A 340 38.32 32.80 -12.77
C GLN A 340 37.65 34.17 -12.94
N ASN A 341 38.38 35.25 -12.62
CA ASN A 341 37.87 36.63 -12.68
C ASN A 341 37.96 37.26 -14.08
N SER A 342 37.53 36.56 -15.12
CA SER A 342 37.62 36.99 -16.51
C SER A 342 36.41 36.58 -17.34
N ILE A 343 36.13 37.32 -18.44
CA ILE A 343 35.13 36.94 -19.44
C ILE A 343 35.44 35.52 -19.94
N VAL A 344 34.42 34.66 -20.00
CA VAL A 344 34.56 33.28 -20.45
C VAL A 344 34.72 33.27 -21.97
N SER A 345 35.98 33.21 -22.43
CA SER A 345 36.34 33.22 -23.86
C SER A 345 35.61 32.14 -24.66
N SER A 346 35.09 32.53 -25.82
CA SER A 346 34.51 31.65 -26.84
C SER A 346 35.47 30.56 -27.34
N GLU A 347 36.79 30.69 -27.12
CA GLU A 347 37.77 29.62 -27.38
C GLU A 347 37.55 28.38 -26.48
N ARG A 348 36.89 28.53 -25.32
CA ARG A 348 36.53 27.41 -24.42
C ARG A 348 35.18 26.75 -24.76
N CYS A 349 34.51 27.18 -25.82
CA CYS A 349 33.24 26.59 -26.23
C CYS A 349 33.48 25.28 -27.01
N ASN A 350 33.42 24.15 -26.29
CA ASN A 350 33.61 22.81 -26.85
C ASN A 350 32.57 22.44 -27.92
N ILE A 351 31.33 22.94 -27.79
CA ILE A 351 30.23 22.61 -28.70
C ILE A 351 29.58 23.91 -29.16
N ARG A 352 29.88 24.34 -30.39
CA ARG A 352 29.21 25.47 -31.05
C ARG A 352 28.05 24.96 -31.90
N LEU A 353 26.83 25.26 -31.48
CA LEU A 353 25.64 25.04 -32.30
C LEU A 353 25.48 26.23 -33.23
N LYS A 354 25.47 26.01 -34.54
CA LYS A 354 25.31 27.11 -35.50
C LYS A 354 23.87 27.64 -35.45
N GLY A 355 23.67 28.78 -34.79
CA GLY A 355 22.41 29.52 -34.76
C GLY A 355 21.96 29.89 -33.35
N LYS A 356 21.08 30.89 -33.28
CA LYS A 356 20.45 31.36 -32.04
C LYS A 356 19.60 30.26 -31.40
N ILE A 357 19.91 29.83 -30.18
CA ILE A 357 19.09 28.85 -29.48
C ILE A 357 17.73 29.46 -29.14
N LEU A 358 16.66 28.73 -29.51
CA LEU A 358 15.28 29.08 -29.22
C LEU A 358 14.76 28.36 -27.98
N ARG A 359 15.17 27.10 -27.76
CA ARG A 359 14.71 26.29 -26.62
C ARG A 359 15.60 25.07 -26.35
N LEU A 360 15.56 24.60 -25.11
CA LEU A 360 16.16 23.36 -24.62
C LEU A 360 15.09 22.48 -23.94
N THR A 361 15.24 21.16 -24.01
CA THR A 361 14.35 20.19 -23.38
C THR A 361 15.13 18.94 -22.94
N ASP A 362 14.97 18.55 -21.66
CA ASP A 362 15.68 17.41 -21.05
C ASP A 362 14.76 16.17 -20.89
N ASP A 363 15.32 14.95 -20.96
CA ASP A 363 14.64 13.71 -20.54
C ASP A 363 14.78 13.50 -19.02
N ILE A 364 13.82 14.08 -18.29
CA ILE A 364 13.74 14.08 -16.82
C ILE A 364 13.63 12.65 -16.23
N VAL A 365 13.10 11.68 -16.99
CA VAL A 365 12.77 10.34 -16.45
C VAL A 365 13.99 9.42 -16.46
N LYS A 366 14.94 9.63 -17.37
CA LYS A 366 16.07 8.70 -17.58
C LYS A 366 17.45 9.34 -17.42
N ASN A 367 17.58 10.67 -17.35
CA ASN A 367 18.87 11.39 -17.31
C ASN A 367 19.84 11.06 -18.47
N ARG A 368 19.35 10.49 -19.58
CA ARG A 368 20.17 9.87 -20.63
C ARG A 368 20.09 10.56 -22.00
N SER A 369 19.38 11.68 -22.14
CA SER A 369 19.24 12.41 -23.40
C SER A 369 18.86 13.88 -23.19
N ILE A 370 19.40 14.75 -24.04
CA ILE A 370 19.12 16.21 -24.09
C ILE A 370 18.82 16.59 -25.54
N PHE A 371 17.76 17.39 -25.72
CA PHE A 371 17.31 17.87 -27.03
C PHE A 371 17.43 19.41 -27.10
N ILE A 372 18.04 19.91 -28.18
CA ILE A 372 18.40 21.34 -28.30
C ILE A 372 17.82 21.92 -29.60
N VAL A 373 17.15 23.07 -29.52
CA VAL A 373 16.46 23.72 -30.65
C VAL A 373 17.09 25.06 -31.04
N ILE A 374 17.56 25.15 -32.29
CA ILE A 374 18.53 26.14 -32.76
C ILE A 374 18.05 26.84 -34.04
N GLN A 375 17.86 28.17 -34.01
CA GLN A 375 17.53 29.04 -35.16
C GLN A 375 18.79 29.53 -35.90
N GLN A 376 19.04 29.02 -37.11
CA GLN A 376 20.20 29.41 -37.91
C GLN A 376 20.03 30.81 -38.52
N GLU A 377 21.13 31.44 -38.97
CA GLU A 377 21.13 32.83 -39.47
C GLU A 377 20.21 33.08 -40.69
N ASN A 378 19.79 32.00 -41.38
CA ASN A 378 18.82 32.00 -42.49
C ASN A 378 17.37 31.59 -42.08
N GLN A 379 17.06 31.60 -40.78
CA GLN A 379 15.76 31.30 -40.13
C GLN A 379 15.36 29.83 -39.90
N ASP A 380 16.18 28.83 -40.25
CA ASP A 380 15.89 27.39 -40.04
C ASP A 380 16.03 26.92 -38.56
N ILE A 381 15.26 25.91 -38.08
CA ILE A 381 15.16 25.49 -36.65
C ILE A 381 15.34 23.95 -36.43
N CYS A 382 16.41 23.43 -35.78
CA CYS A 382 16.82 21.97 -35.77
C CYS A 382 16.91 21.26 -34.36
N LEU A 383 16.87 19.90 -34.24
CA LEU A 383 16.84 19.02 -33.00
C LEU A 383 17.71 17.70 -33.08
N LYS A 384 18.11 17.01 -31.96
CA LYS A 384 18.98 15.76 -31.88
C LYS A 384 18.82 14.82 -30.61
N GLN A 385 19.25 13.52 -30.62
CA GLN A 385 19.17 12.46 -29.52
C GLN A 385 20.18 11.23 -29.63
N LEU A 386 20.39 10.34 -28.60
CA LEU A 386 21.29 9.12 -28.53
C LEU A 386 20.85 7.92 -27.56
N LEU A 387 21.18 6.60 -27.79
CA LEU A 387 20.93 5.41 -26.86
C LEU A 387 21.55 3.99 -27.27
N HIS A 388 21.63 2.94 -26.38
CA HIS A 388 22.17 1.54 -26.66
C HIS A 388 21.71 0.33 -25.72
N GLN A 389 22.05 -0.97 -26.01
CA GLN A 389 21.58 -2.26 -25.35
C GLN A 389 22.53 -3.54 -25.49
N LEU A 390 22.30 -4.67 -24.75
CA LEU A 390 23.06 -5.99 -24.78
C LEU A 390 22.23 -7.29 -24.45
N ASN A 391 22.78 -8.53 -24.66
CA ASN A 391 22.07 -9.86 -24.67
C ASN A 391 22.92 -11.14 -24.31
N GLY A 392 22.27 -12.30 -24.00
CA GLY A 392 22.78 -13.71 -23.93
C GLY A 392 21.76 -14.68 -23.25
N GLY A 393 21.80 -16.05 -23.23
CA GLY A 393 22.61 -17.14 -23.84
C GLY A 393 22.11 -18.57 -23.40
N ASP A 394 22.55 -19.70 -24.03
CA ASP A 394 21.93 -21.07 -23.90
C ASP A 394 22.79 -22.20 -23.26
N THR A 395 22.23 -23.15 -22.48
CA THR A 395 22.90 -24.45 -22.12
C THR A 395 22.00 -25.59 -21.56
N VAL A 396 20.83 -25.93 -22.13
CA VAL A 396 19.98 -27.04 -21.61
C VAL A 396 19.51 -28.03 -22.69
N THR A 397 19.42 -29.33 -22.35
CA THR A 397 19.22 -30.44 -23.31
C THR A 397 17.86 -31.13 -23.28
N GLY A 398 17.17 -31.16 -22.13
CA GLY A 398 15.81 -31.70 -21.99
C GLY A 398 14.76 -30.59 -22.08
N THR A 399 13.48 -30.96 -22.14
CA THR A 399 12.41 -29.95 -22.09
C THR A 399 12.21 -29.52 -20.65
N ILE A 400 12.89 -28.44 -20.24
CA ILE A 400 12.70 -27.90 -18.89
C ILE A 400 11.25 -27.46 -18.72
N HIS A 401 10.52 -28.19 -17.88
CA HIS A 401 9.17 -27.85 -17.48
C HIS A 401 9.13 -27.06 -16.17
N THR A 402 10.24 -26.99 -15.42
CA THR A 402 10.31 -26.22 -14.17
C THR A 402 11.71 -25.68 -13.91
N ILE A 403 11.80 -24.39 -13.59
CA ILE A 403 13.00 -23.71 -13.09
C ILE A 403 12.65 -23.09 -11.73
N SER A 404 13.57 -23.16 -10.78
CA SER A 404 13.50 -22.53 -9.46
C SER A 404 14.89 -22.01 -9.08
N SER A 405 14.98 -21.09 -8.12
CA SER A 405 16.24 -20.76 -7.45
C SER A 405 15.98 -20.42 -5.98
N TYR A 406 16.97 -20.68 -5.14
CA TYR A 406 17.01 -20.17 -3.76
C TYR A 406 17.82 -18.86 -3.68
N ASP A 407 18.78 -18.66 -4.59
CA ASP A 407 19.58 -17.46 -4.72
C ASP A 407 19.97 -17.29 -6.20
N ILE A 408 19.35 -16.31 -6.87
CA ILE A 408 19.50 -16.09 -8.32
C ILE A 408 20.83 -15.40 -8.70
N GLU A 409 21.65 -14.99 -7.73
CA GLU A 409 23.02 -14.54 -7.99
C GLU A 409 23.99 -15.74 -8.01
N ASN A 410 23.64 -16.82 -7.31
CA ASN A 410 24.51 -17.96 -7.06
C ASN A 410 24.13 -19.23 -7.81
N HIS A 411 22.86 -19.53 -8.05
CA HIS A 411 22.46 -20.76 -8.74
C HIS A 411 21.07 -20.73 -9.39
N LEU A 412 20.81 -21.71 -10.27
CA LEU A 412 19.48 -22.06 -10.80
C LEU A 412 19.28 -23.58 -10.67
N ILE A 413 18.09 -24.01 -10.27
CA ILE A 413 17.67 -25.41 -10.28
C ILE A 413 16.67 -25.59 -11.42
N MET A 414 16.86 -26.61 -12.26
CA MET A 414 15.99 -26.90 -13.39
C MET A 414 15.59 -28.38 -13.39
N VAL A 415 14.43 -28.70 -13.93
CA VAL A 415 13.90 -30.07 -13.97
C VAL A 415 13.33 -30.35 -15.37
N ASP A 416 13.73 -31.48 -15.94
CA ASP A 416 13.09 -32.10 -17.11
C ASP A 416 12.40 -33.43 -16.73
N GLU A 417 11.79 -34.05 -17.73
CA GLU A 417 11.16 -35.38 -17.65
C GLU A 417 11.96 -36.50 -16.97
N LEU A 418 13.28 -36.39 -16.80
CA LEU A 418 14.17 -37.45 -16.28
C LEU A 418 15.04 -37.01 -15.10
N ASN A 419 15.57 -35.79 -15.13
CA ASN A 419 16.72 -35.32 -14.36
C ASN A 419 16.42 -34.01 -13.64
N MET A 420 17.21 -33.73 -12.60
CA MET A 420 17.33 -32.41 -11.99
C MET A 420 18.71 -31.83 -12.26
N TYR A 421 18.75 -30.56 -12.61
CA TYR A 421 19.95 -29.78 -12.90
C TYR A 421 20.14 -28.70 -11.84
N VAL A 422 21.38 -28.44 -11.44
CA VAL A 422 21.76 -27.28 -10.63
C VAL A 422 22.90 -26.56 -11.34
N TYR A 423 22.62 -25.37 -11.86
CA TYR A 423 23.61 -24.45 -12.43
C TYR A 423 24.15 -23.55 -11.31
N LYS A 424 25.47 -23.43 -11.13
CA LYS A 424 26.09 -22.50 -10.19
C LYS A 424 26.58 -21.29 -11.00
N ILE A 425 25.92 -20.14 -10.84
CA ILE A 425 26.04 -18.96 -11.72
C ILE A 425 27.43 -18.34 -11.64
N GLN A 426 27.95 -18.11 -10.44
CA GLN A 426 29.29 -17.54 -10.23
C GLN A 426 30.41 -18.43 -10.79
N GLU A 427 30.21 -19.75 -10.75
CA GLU A 427 31.16 -20.75 -11.26
C GLU A 427 30.97 -21.04 -12.76
N ALA A 428 29.82 -20.67 -13.32
CA ALA A 428 29.30 -21.11 -14.62
C ALA A 428 29.29 -22.66 -14.80
N THR A 429 29.13 -23.42 -13.72
CA THR A 429 29.16 -24.90 -13.71
C THR A 429 27.75 -25.50 -13.64
N TRP A 430 27.59 -26.71 -14.19
CA TRP A 430 26.35 -27.49 -14.11
C TRP A 430 26.58 -28.79 -13.32
N GLN A 431 25.63 -29.14 -12.48
CA GLN A 431 25.55 -30.40 -11.75
C GLN A 431 24.23 -31.10 -12.07
N ILE A 432 24.26 -32.42 -12.28
CA ILE A 432 23.12 -33.20 -12.77
C ILE A 432 22.84 -34.34 -11.81
N TYR A 433 21.57 -34.47 -11.41
CA TYR A 433 21.03 -35.55 -10.60
C TYR A 433 20.07 -36.36 -11.49
N GLU A 434 20.55 -37.49 -11.99
CA GLU A 434 19.81 -38.31 -12.95
C GLU A 434 18.65 -39.08 -12.32
N ASN A 435 17.67 -39.48 -13.15
CA ASN A 435 16.60 -40.43 -12.81
C ASN A 435 15.73 -40.03 -11.58
N GLN A 436 15.40 -38.75 -11.47
CA GLN A 436 14.52 -38.24 -10.41
C GLN A 436 13.03 -38.33 -10.77
N TYR A 437 12.70 -38.46 -12.06
CA TYR A 437 11.34 -38.59 -12.59
C TYR A 437 10.37 -37.59 -11.96
N CYS A 438 10.85 -36.36 -11.78
CA CYS A 438 10.18 -35.29 -11.06
C CYS A 438 9.21 -34.60 -12.00
N THR A 439 7.97 -35.07 -12.02
CA THR A 439 6.93 -34.52 -12.90
C THR A 439 6.54 -33.08 -12.56
N GLY A 440 6.79 -32.64 -11.32
CA GLY A 440 6.58 -31.25 -10.90
C GLY A 440 7.34 -30.93 -9.60
N LEU A 441 7.96 -29.75 -9.56
CA LEU A 441 8.67 -29.20 -8.41
C LEU A 441 7.95 -27.93 -7.93
N SER A 442 7.64 -27.86 -6.64
CA SER A 442 7.14 -26.66 -5.98
C SER A 442 8.16 -26.16 -4.98
N TYR A 443 8.58 -24.91 -5.10
CA TYR A 443 9.21 -24.22 -3.97
C TYR A 443 8.19 -24.13 -2.81
N PHE A 444 8.68 -24.24 -1.57
CA PHE A 444 7.86 -24.10 -0.36
C PHE A 444 8.46 -23.05 0.57
N ASP A 445 9.74 -23.19 0.89
CA ASP A 445 10.53 -22.22 1.65
C ASP A 445 12.02 -22.29 1.28
N LYS A 446 12.85 -21.48 1.93
CA LYS A 446 14.32 -21.41 1.73
C LYS A 446 15.05 -22.75 1.83
N ASN A 447 14.59 -23.65 2.68
CA ASN A 447 15.23 -24.92 3.00
C ASN A 447 14.50 -26.10 2.34
N THR A 448 13.25 -25.92 1.88
CA THR A 448 12.36 -27.02 1.51
C THR A 448 11.65 -26.77 0.18
N SER A 449 11.58 -27.79 -0.67
CA SER A 449 10.68 -27.84 -1.84
C SER A 449 9.91 -29.16 -1.87
N TYR A 450 8.78 -29.23 -2.56
CA TYR A 450 8.03 -30.46 -2.77
C TYR A 450 8.23 -30.98 -4.19
N MET A 451 8.46 -32.29 -4.33
CA MET A 451 8.62 -32.97 -5.61
C MET A 451 7.51 -34.01 -5.79
N ILE A 452 6.88 -34.01 -6.97
CA ILE A 452 6.05 -35.12 -7.43
C ILE A 452 6.94 -36.08 -8.24
N CYS A 453 7.45 -37.11 -7.59
CA CYS A 453 8.28 -38.12 -8.25
C CYS A 453 7.47 -39.36 -8.59
N GLN A 454 7.58 -39.83 -9.83
CA GLN A 454 7.23 -41.21 -10.15
C GLN A 454 8.26 -42.17 -9.56
N GLN A 455 7.89 -43.43 -9.30
CA GLN A 455 8.88 -44.45 -8.90
C GLN A 455 9.79 -44.85 -10.07
N ASP A 456 9.25 -44.82 -11.28
CA ASP A 456 9.89 -45.10 -12.56
C ASP A 456 9.00 -44.52 -13.69
N PRO A 457 9.48 -44.40 -14.95
CA PRO A 457 8.73 -43.79 -16.06
C PRO A 457 7.41 -44.48 -16.44
N SER A 458 7.12 -45.68 -15.92
CA SER A 458 5.88 -46.41 -16.15
C SER A 458 4.90 -46.34 -14.97
N SER A 459 5.32 -45.78 -13.83
CA SER A 459 4.52 -45.70 -12.61
C SER A 459 3.41 -44.64 -12.70
N GLN A 460 2.16 -45.09 -12.66
CA GLN A 460 0.99 -44.20 -12.73
C GLN A 460 0.64 -43.51 -11.40
N ASN A 461 1.21 -43.94 -10.28
CA ASN A 461 0.95 -43.35 -8.96
C ASN A 461 2.22 -42.63 -8.48
N PRO A 462 2.32 -41.30 -8.64
CA PRO A 462 3.45 -40.56 -8.11
C PRO A 462 3.43 -40.50 -6.58
N GLY A 463 4.62 -40.51 -5.97
CA GLY A 463 4.80 -40.24 -4.55
C GLY A 463 5.09 -38.76 -4.30
N LEU A 464 4.50 -38.20 -3.24
CA LEU A 464 4.88 -36.87 -2.77
C LEU A 464 6.19 -36.98 -1.97
N ARG A 465 7.23 -36.28 -2.42
CA ARG A 465 8.52 -36.20 -1.74
C ARG A 465 8.83 -34.77 -1.30
N MET A 466 9.65 -34.65 -0.27
CA MET A 466 10.17 -33.37 0.23
C MET A 466 11.66 -33.27 -0.12
N LEU A 467 12.05 -32.23 -0.84
CA LEU A 467 13.43 -31.91 -1.20
C LEU A 467 14.04 -30.98 -0.16
N ASP A 468 15.13 -31.43 0.47
CA ASP A 468 15.99 -30.59 1.32
C ASP A 468 16.95 -29.77 0.42
N MET A 469 16.62 -28.49 0.24
CA MET A 469 17.36 -27.53 -0.59
C MET A 469 18.70 -27.17 0.04
N GLU A 470 18.77 -27.09 1.37
CA GLU A 470 20.02 -26.78 2.08
C GLU A 470 21.02 -27.92 1.89
N ALA A 471 20.59 -29.19 2.02
CA ALA A 471 21.43 -30.34 1.74
C ALA A 471 21.84 -30.42 0.26
N LEU A 472 20.93 -30.07 -0.66
CA LEU A 472 21.24 -30.04 -2.09
C LEU A 472 22.33 -29.03 -2.44
N ILE A 473 22.27 -27.82 -1.87
CA ILE A 473 23.16 -26.70 -2.24
C ILE A 473 24.45 -26.69 -1.40
N THR A 474 24.37 -26.91 -0.09
CA THR A 474 25.54 -26.77 0.81
C THR A 474 26.36 -28.05 0.94
N LYS A 475 25.76 -29.22 0.66
CA LYS A 475 26.38 -30.54 0.85
C LYS A 475 26.43 -31.33 -0.47
N ASP A 476 26.07 -30.72 -1.60
CA ASP A 476 25.91 -31.33 -2.94
C ASP A 476 25.12 -32.66 -2.89
N ARG A 477 24.17 -32.78 -1.95
CA ARG A 477 23.50 -34.04 -1.60
C ARG A 477 22.00 -33.95 -1.74
N LEU A 478 21.47 -34.66 -2.72
CA LEU A 478 20.03 -34.83 -2.89
C LEU A 478 19.42 -35.67 -1.76
N VAL A 479 18.46 -35.10 -1.02
CA VAL A 479 17.70 -35.77 0.05
C VAL A 479 16.21 -35.57 -0.24
N VAL A 480 15.51 -36.67 -0.55
CA VAL A 480 14.11 -36.67 -1.04
C VAL A 480 13.21 -37.70 -0.32
N PRO A 481 13.01 -37.58 1.02
CA PRO A 481 12.09 -38.45 1.77
C PRO A 481 10.67 -38.48 1.18
N LEU A 482 10.09 -39.68 1.18
CA LEU A 482 8.70 -39.93 0.77
C LEU A 482 7.77 -39.52 1.92
N LEU A 483 6.89 -38.55 1.69
CA LEU A 483 5.90 -38.12 2.66
C LEU A 483 4.68 -39.05 2.65
N LYS A 484 4.17 -39.37 1.45
CA LYS A 484 2.99 -40.22 1.28
C LYS A 484 2.89 -40.78 -0.13
N ASP A 485 2.40 -42.01 -0.24
CA ASP A 485 1.86 -42.58 -1.49
C ASP A 485 0.49 -41.91 -1.75
N VAL A 486 0.42 -40.97 -2.70
CA VAL A 486 -0.79 -40.15 -2.90
C VAL A 486 -1.43 -40.35 -4.26
N GLN A 487 -2.70 -40.75 -4.23
CA GLN A 487 -3.60 -40.59 -5.37
C GLN A 487 -4.11 -39.15 -5.43
N ILE A 488 -3.23 -38.19 -5.75
CA ILE A 488 -3.64 -36.81 -6.02
C ILE A 488 -4.22 -36.73 -7.43
N GLY A 489 -5.30 -35.95 -7.57
CA GLY A 489 -6.04 -35.80 -8.82
C GLY A 489 -5.17 -35.35 -9.99
N ALA A 490 -5.52 -35.82 -11.19
CA ALA A 490 -4.70 -35.71 -12.39
C ALA A 490 -4.46 -34.26 -12.85
N ARG A 491 -3.37 -33.64 -12.39
CA ARG A 491 -2.47 -32.70 -13.11
C ARG A 491 -1.38 -32.18 -12.17
N VAL A 492 -0.33 -32.98 -11.96
CA VAL A 492 1.14 -32.70 -11.96
C VAL A 492 1.72 -31.47 -11.22
N ASN A 493 0.96 -30.43 -10.91
CA ASN A 493 1.41 -29.28 -10.16
C ASN A 493 0.93 -29.40 -8.71
N PHE A 494 1.86 -29.67 -7.79
CA PHE A 494 1.79 -28.98 -6.50
C PHE A 494 2.05 -27.52 -6.82
N TYR A 495 1.02 -26.77 -7.18
CA TYR A 495 1.15 -25.33 -7.07
C TYR A 495 1.08 -25.01 -5.58
N TYR A 496 2.21 -24.61 -4.99
CA TYR A 496 2.19 -23.54 -3.98
C TYR A 496 1.83 -22.20 -4.65
N ASP A 497 0.81 -22.22 -5.52
CA ASP A 497 0.02 -21.02 -5.69
C ASP A 497 -0.79 -20.91 -4.42
N THR A 498 -0.33 -19.98 -3.61
CA THR A 498 -0.92 -19.34 -2.45
C THR A 498 -2.45 -19.43 -2.28
N GLY A 499 -3.29 -19.46 -3.34
CA GLY A 499 -4.76 -19.51 -3.25
C GLY A 499 -5.43 -20.85 -2.88
N PHE A 500 -6.77 -20.83 -2.79
CA PHE A 500 -7.66 -21.98 -2.52
C PHE A 500 -7.52 -23.20 -3.46
N ASN A 501 -6.75 -23.07 -4.56
CA ASN A 501 -6.26 -24.14 -5.42
C ASN A 501 -5.78 -25.39 -4.65
N ARG A 502 -5.27 -25.23 -3.42
CA ARG A 502 -4.79 -26.30 -2.52
C ARG A 502 -5.88 -27.32 -2.12
N LEU A 503 -7.15 -26.93 -2.08
CA LEU A 503 -8.29 -27.81 -1.73
C LEU A 503 -8.98 -28.40 -2.97
N SER A 504 -9.03 -27.65 -4.07
CA SER A 504 -9.80 -28.02 -5.26
C SER A 504 -8.98 -28.68 -6.38
N CYS A 505 -7.65 -28.49 -6.37
CA CYS A 505 -6.75 -28.74 -7.50
C CYS A 505 -7.18 -28.04 -8.82
N GLN A 506 -7.99 -27.00 -8.72
CA GLN A 506 -8.46 -26.19 -9.84
C GLN A 506 -8.15 -24.72 -9.58
N ASP A 507 -7.75 -24.01 -10.63
CA ASP A 507 -7.48 -22.57 -10.56
C ASP A 507 -8.73 -21.79 -10.11
N ASN A 508 -8.56 -20.90 -9.13
CA ASN A 508 -9.56 -19.97 -8.61
C ASN A 508 -10.34 -19.23 -9.71
N THR A 509 -9.74 -19.00 -10.89
CA THR A 509 -10.41 -18.39 -12.06
C THR A 509 -11.67 -19.13 -12.54
N ASN A 510 -11.87 -20.39 -12.14
CA ASN A 510 -13.04 -21.19 -12.50
C ASN A 510 -14.27 -20.93 -11.60
N TYR A 511 -14.09 -20.27 -10.45
CA TYR A 511 -15.16 -20.01 -9.48
C TYR A 511 -15.58 -18.54 -9.49
N LEU A 512 -16.89 -18.30 -9.40
CA LEU A 512 -17.46 -16.94 -9.30
C LEU A 512 -17.51 -16.46 -7.85
N CYS A 513 -17.80 -17.36 -6.91
CA CYS A 513 -17.80 -17.08 -5.49
C CYS A 513 -17.52 -18.36 -4.71
N TYR A 514 -17.03 -18.19 -3.48
CA TYR A 514 -16.89 -19.27 -2.51
C TYR A 514 -17.27 -18.82 -1.10
N LYS A 515 -17.51 -19.79 -0.23
CA LYS A 515 -17.83 -19.55 1.18
C LYS A 515 -17.49 -20.77 2.01
N ILE A 516 -16.99 -20.55 3.23
CA ILE A 516 -16.84 -21.60 4.23
C ILE A 516 -18.12 -21.64 5.07
N ILE A 517 -18.72 -22.83 5.22
CA ILE A 517 -19.89 -23.07 6.06
C ILE A 517 -19.59 -24.30 6.92
N GLY A 518 -19.35 -24.08 8.21
CA GLY A 518 -18.86 -25.11 9.13
C GLY A 518 -17.50 -25.64 8.71
N ASP A 519 -17.40 -26.95 8.53
CA ASP A 519 -16.19 -27.67 8.06
C ASP A 519 -16.05 -27.74 6.53
N LYS A 520 -16.96 -27.09 5.76
CA LYS A 520 -16.99 -27.20 4.29
C LYS A 520 -16.64 -25.90 3.60
N PHE A 521 -15.65 -25.94 2.71
CA PHE A 521 -15.47 -24.93 1.67
C PHE A 521 -16.39 -25.26 0.50
N ILE A 522 -17.15 -24.27 0.04
CA ILE A 522 -18.12 -24.42 -1.04
C ILE A 522 -17.80 -23.37 -2.08
N ALA A 523 -17.67 -23.76 -3.34
CA ALA A 523 -17.43 -22.85 -4.45
C ALA A 523 -18.47 -23.05 -5.57
N LEU A 524 -18.83 -21.96 -6.24
CA LEU A 524 -19.77 -21.91 -7.35
C LEU A 524 -19.03 -21.64 -8.66
N GLN A 525 -19.18 -22.53 -9.64
CA GLN A 525 -18.74 -22.29 -11.02
C GLN A 525 -19.78 -21.51 -11.82
N ALA A 526 -19.35 -20.84 -12.89
CA ALA A 526 -20.22 -20.00 -13.71
C ALA A 526 -21.40 -20.75 -14.35
N ASN A 527 -21.26 -22.05 -14.63
CA ASN A 527 -22.34 -22.91 -15.14
C ASN A 527 -23.37 -23.35 -14.07
N GLY A 528 -23.32 -22.82 -12.85
CA GLY A 528 -24.21 -23.22 -11.75
C GLY A 528 -23.82 -24.50 -11.01
N LEU A 529 -22.63 -25.06 -11.27
CA LEU A 529 -22.12 -26.19 -10.50
C LEU A 529 -21.60 -25.70 -9.14
N LEU A 530 -22.29 -26.08 -8.06
CA LEU A 530 -21.73 -26.04 -6.71
C LEU A 530 -20.83 -27.26 -6.48
N GLN A 531 -19.68 -27.01 -5.88
CA GLN A 531 -18.79 -28.04 -5.37
C GLN A 531 -18.51 -27.73 -3.90
N SER A 532 -18.50 -28.76 -3.05
CA SER A 532 -18.08 -28.64 -1.66
C SER A 532 -16.92 -29.59 -1.35
N TRP A 533 -15.99 -29.13 -0.54
CA TRP A 533 -14.84 -29.86 -0.04
C TRP A 533 -14.83 -29.79 1.48
N ASP A 534 -14.45 -30.90 2.09
CA ASP A 534 -14.13 -31.00 3.50
C ASP A 534 -12.79 -30.30 3.77
N MET A 535 -12.80 -29.25 4.60
CA MET A 535 -11.61 -28.41 4.89
C MET A 535 -10.47 -29.19 5.54
N VAL A 536 -10.81 -30.22 6.30
CA VAL A 536 -9.89 -31.02 7.11
C VAL A 536 -9.09 -32.00 6.26
N SER A 537 -9.78 -32.71 5.36
CA SER A 537 -9.21 -33.77 4.53
C SER A 537 -8.90 -33.35 3.10
N ALA A 538 -9.27 -32.12 2.72
CA ALA A 538 -9.26 -31.59 1.34
C ALA A 538 -10.08 -32.44 0.33
N LYS A 539 -10.91 -33.38 0.81
CA LYS A 539 -11.68 -34.26 -0.07
C LYS A 539 -12.90 -33.53 -0.57
N LEU A 540 -13.11 -33.62 -1.89
CA LEU A 540 -14.38 -33.27 -2.51
C LEU A 540 -15.51 -34.10 -1.86
N HIS A 541 -16.46 -33.40 -1.24
CA HIS A 541 -17.57 -33.97 -0.48
C HIS A 541 -18.83 -34.13 -1.34
N GLU A 542 -19.21 -33.08 -2.08
CA GLU A 542 -20.43 -33.05 -2.90
C GLU A 542 -20.18 -32.24 -4.19
N LYS A 543 -20.81 -32.66 -5.30
CA LYS A 543 -21.00 -31.83 -6.49
C LYS A 543 -22.49 -31.76 -6.80
N LYS A 544 -23.03 -30.55 -6.97
CA LYS A 544 -24.43 -30.34 -7.30
C LYS A 544 -24.58 -29.31 -8.41
N GLN A 545 -25.13 -29.76 -9.54
CA GLN A 545 -25.62 -28.85 -10.57
C GLN A 545 -26.90 -28.19 -10.07
N LEU A 546 -26.92 -26.87 -9.96
CA LEU A 546 -28.12 -26.11 -9.64
C LEU A 546 -29.04 -26.02 -10.86
N VAL A 547 -30.35 -26.05 -10.62
CA VAL A 547 -31.39 -25.95 -11.65
C VAL A 547 -31.74 -24.48 -11.86
N ASN A 548 -31.84 -24.04 -13.12
CA ASN A 548 -32.13 -22.65 -13.52
C ASN A 548 -31.08 -21.62 -13.03
N VAL A 549 -29.86 -22.06 -12.74
CA VAL A 549 -28.73 -21.20 -12.37
C VAL A 549 -27.67 -21.32 -13.45
N ASP A 550 -27.46 -20.26 -14.21
CA ASP A 550 -26.36 -20.12 -15.15
C ASP A 550 -25.88 -18.66 -15.13
N TYR A 551 -24.60 -18.49 -14.81
CA TYR A 551 -23.87 -17.22 -14.77
C TYR A 551 -22.73 -17.21 -15.79
N SER A 552 -22.74 -18.09 -16.80
CA SER A 552 -21.69 -18.15 -17.85
C SER A 552 -21.55 -16.81 -18.60
N GLY A 553 -22.65 -16.07 -18.73
CA GLY A 553 -22.70 -14.70 -19.27
C GLY A 553 -22.23 -13.59 -18.30
N TYR A 554 -21.71 -13.93 -17.12
CA TYR A 554 -21.23 -12.99 -16.10
C TYR A 554 -19.76 -13.24 -15.74
N GLU A 555 -19.16 -12.23 -15.14
CA GLU A 555 -17.83 -12.21 -14.54
C GLU A 555 -17.86 -11.44 -13.22
N ILE A 556 -16.79 -11.50 -12.43
CA ILE A 556 -16.75 -10.89 -11.10
C ILE A 556 -16.40 -9.40 -11.23
N SER A 557 -17.15 -8.52 -10.55
CA SER A 557 -16.93 -7.06 -10.58
C SER A 557 -16.01 -6.53 -9.46
N GLN A 558 -15.69 -7.34 -8.45
CA GLN A 558 -14.88 -6.97 -7.29
C GLN A 558 -13.71 -7.95 -7.12
N TYR A 559 -12.69 -7.58 -6.34
CA TYR A 559 -11.58 -8.47 -6.02
C TYR A 559 -11.94 -9.58 -5.02
N ASP A 560 -12.96 -9.35 -4.19
CA ASP A 560 -13.39 -10.32 -3.18
C ASP A 560 -14.36 -11.35 -3.79
N GLN A 561 -14.02 -12.62 -3.62
CA GLN A 561 -14.82 -13.79 -4.03
C GLN A 561 -15.49 -14.49 -2.83
N MET A 562 -15.21 -14.03 -1.60
CA MET A 562 -15.69 -14.68 -0.38
C MET A 562 -17.06 -14.14 0.07
N GLY A 563 -18.00 -15.03 0.34
CA GLY A 563 -19.32 -14.65 0.85
C GLY A 563 -20.24 -14.11 -0.23
N ALA A 564 -20.62 -12.83 -0.12
CA ALA A 564 -21.55 -12.18 -1.05
C ALA A 564 -20.79 -11.41 -2.13
N VAL A 565 -20.88 -11.88 -3.37
CA VAL A 565 -20.06 -11.41 -4.50
C VAL A 565 -20.91 -10.68 -5.53
N LEU A 566 -20.42 -9.52 -5.97
CA LEU A 566 -21.03 -8.73 -7.04
C LEU A 566 -20.47 -9.17 -8.41
N LEU A 567 -21.34 -9.74 -9.23
CA LEU A 567 -21.08 -10.08 -10.62
C LEU A 567 -21.52 -8.96 -11.56
N GLN A 568 -20.91 -8.88 -12.75
CA GLN A 568 -21.30 -8.03 -13.87
C GLN A 568 -21.47 -8.85 -15.15
N SER A 569 -22.34 -8.43 -16.07
CA SER A 569 -22.55 -9.11 -17.35
C SER A 569 -21.38 -8.91 -18.31
N LYS A 570 -20.97 -9.98 -19.00
CA LYS A 570 -19.96 -9.92 -20.08
C LYS A 570 -20.47 -9.12 -21.28
N GLU A 571 -21.75 -9.31 -21.62
CA GLU A 571 -22.41 -8.52 -22.65
C GLU A 571 -22.86 -7.14 -22.12
N ASN A 572 -22.96 -6.17 -23.03
CA ASN A 572 -23.46 -4.82 -22.74
C ASN A 572 -24.97 -4.75 -23.01
N ILE A 573 -25.71 -4.10 -22.12
CA ILE A 573 -27.14 -3.85 -22.31
C ILE A 573 -27.33 -2.68 -23.27
N SER A 574 -28.07 -2.91 -24.35
CA SER A 574 -28.48 -1.86 -25.30
C SER A 574 -29.69 -1.07 -24.79
N LEU A 575 -29.49 -0.20 -23.80
CA LEU A 575 -30.50 0.79 -23.44
C LEU A 575 -30.53 1.94 -24.45
N GLN A 576 -31.73 2.29 -24.92
CA GLN A 576 -31.95 3.38 -25.89
C GLN A 576 -31.70 4.77 -25.30
N ASN A 577 -31.62 4.89 -23.97
CA ASN A 577 -31.38 6.16 -23.29
C ASN A 577 -30.48 5.96 -22.06
N SER A 578 -29.21 6.37 -22.16
CA SER A 578 -28.28 6.40 -21.02
C SER A 578 -28.42 7.66 -20.16
N ASP A 579 -29.14 8.69 -20.62
CA ASP A 579 -29.28 9.97 -19.94
C ASP A 579 -30.00 9.84 -18.59
N GLN A 580 -30.81 8.78 -18.41
CA GLN A 580 -31.49 8.45 -17.15
C GLN A 580 -30.55 8.10 -15.97
N PHE A 581 -29.25 7.94 -16.21
CA PHE A 581 -28.24 7.67 -15.18
C PHE A 581 -27.49 8.93 -14.72
N PHE A 582 -27.83 10.10 -15.27
CA PHE A 582 -27.14 11.37 -15.03
C PHE A 582 -28.14 12.47 -14.65
N GLU A 583 -27.70 13.38 -13.80
CA GLU A 583 -28.47 14.57 -13.45
C GLU A 583 -28.47 15.59 -14.59
N ALA A 584 -29.53 16.42 -14.65
CA ALA A 584 -29.69 17.41 -15.72
C ALA A 584 -28.53 18.43 -15.82
N TRP A 585 -27.84 18.72 -14.71
CA TRP A 585 -26.68 19.61 -14.69
C TRP A 585 -25.41 18.94 -15.25
N GLN A 586 -25.29 17.61 -15.19
CA GLN A 586 -24.15 16.85 -15.75
C GLN A 586 -24.28 16.70 -17.26
N LEU A 587 -25.52 16.66 -17.76
CA LEU A 587 -25.84 16.64 -19.19
C LEU A 587 -25.76 18.02 -19.85
N LYS A 588 -25.48 19.08 -19.08
CA LYS A 588 -25.40 20.47 -19.58
C LYS A 588 -24.16 20.66 -20.44
N THR A 589 -24.35 21.21 -21.63
CA THR A 589 -23.29 21.57 -22.58
C THR A 589 -23.33 23.05 -22.88
N THR A 590 -22.17 23.68 -22.97
CA THR A 590 -21.95 25.06 -23.41
C THR A 590 -22.06 25.21 -24.93
N LEU A 591 -21.76 24.15 -25.69
CA LEU A 591 -21.60 24.20 -27.14
C LEU A 591 -22.47 23.19 -27.90
N LYS A 592 -22.89 23.59 -29.10
CA LYS A 592 -23.43 22.68 -30.10
C LYS A 592 -22.34 21.67 -30.53
N TYR A 593 -22.70 20.39 -30.61
CA TYR A 593 -21.77 19.26 -30.85
C TYR A 593 -20.75 19.00 -29.73
N GLN A 594 -20.97 19.53 -28.53
CA GLN A 594 -20.26 19.13 -27.33
C GLN A 594 -20.89 17.87 -26.71
N LYS A 595 -20.03 16.95 -26.29
CA LYS A 595 -20.35 15.79 -25.46
C LYS A 595 -20.03 16.20 -24.00
N PRO A 596 -20.98 16.11 -23.06
CA PRO A 596 -20.72 16.44 -21.66
C PRO A 596 -19.77 15.41 -21.04
N GLN A 597 -18.99 15.80 -20.01
CA GLN A 597 -17.93 14.94 -19.43
C GLN A 597 -18.47 13.56 -19.03
N CYS A 598 -19.67 13.49 -18.45
CA CYS A 598 -20.27 12.24 -18.00
C CYS A 598 -20.60 11.25 -19.15
N LYS A 599 -20.64 11.75 -20.40
CA LYS A 599 -20.72 10.97 -21.65
C LYS A 599 -19.38 10.86 -22.37
N SER A 600 -18.42 11.75 -22.12
CA SER A 600 -17.05 11.67 -22.63
C SER A 600 -16.37 10.36 -22.20
N ASP A 601 -16.50 10.01 -20.92
CA ASP A 601 -15.95 8.77 -20.37
C ASP A 601 -16.56 7.53 -21.03
N ASN A 602 -15.70 6.57 -21.39
CA ASN A 602 -16.16 5.26 -21.85
C ASN A 602 -16.85 4.53 -20.68
N PHE A 603 -18.12 4.19 -20.90
CA PHE A 603 -18.86 3.28 -20.05
C PHE A 603 -19.67 2.29 -20.88
N ALA A 604 -19.84 1.09 -20.33
CA ALA A 604 -20.83 0.12 -20.76
C ALA A 604 -22.00 0.13 -19.77
N ILE A 605 -23.21 -0.18 -20.24
CA ILE A 605 -24.31 -0.52 -19.32
C ILE A 605 -24.25 -2.03 -19.11
N LYS A 606 -24.15 -2.46 -17.87
CA LYS A 606 -24.01 -3.88 -17.48
C LYS A 606 -25.14 -4.27 -16.54
N ASN A 607 -25.55 -5.53 -16.60
CA ASN A 607 -26.41 -6.12 -15.57
C ASN A 607 -25.49 -6.58 -14.43
N PHE A 608 -25.78 -6.14 -13.21
CA PHE A 608 -25.06 -6.51 -12.01
C PHE A 608 -25.93 -7.43 -11.15
N LYS A 609 -25.30 -8.45 -10.57
CA LYS A 609 -25.96 -9.40 -9.67
C LYS A 609 -25.18 -9.57 -8.38
N LEU A 610 -25.84 -9.40 -7.23
CA LEU A 610 -25.25 -9.75 -5.95
C LEU A 610 -25.70 -11.16 -5.57
N ILE A 611 -24.75 -12.11 -5.52
CA ILE A 611 -25.02 -13.51 -5.19
C ILE A 611 -24.27 -13.95 -3.93
N GLU A 612 -24.83 -14.89 -3.17
CA GLU A 612 -24.16 -15.52 -2.02
C GLU A 612 -24.46 -17.01 -1.97
N ILE A 613 -23.46 -17.81 -1.58
CA ILE A 613 -23.68 -19.22 -1.23
C ILE A 613 -24.39 -19.29 0.14
N LYS A 614 -25.55 -19.92 0.19
CA LYS A 614 -26.35 -20.05 1.41
C LYS A 614 -26.13 -21.40 2.11
N SER A 615 -25.91 -22.46 1.33
CA SER A 615 -25.59 -23.82 1.81
C SER A 615 -24.79 -24.58 0.74
N THR A 616 -24.40 -25.85 1.00
CA THR A 616 -23.81 -26.72 -0.04
C THR A 616 -24.74 -26.96 -1.24
N ASN A 617 -26.01 -26.58 -1.10
CA ASN A 617 -27.13 -27.01 -1.92
C ASN A 617 -27.94 -25.84 -2.53
N GLU A 618 -27.65 -24.59 -2.16
CA GLU A 618 -28.47 -23.40 -2.46
C GLU A 618 -27.61 -22.13 -2.52
N ILE A 619 -27.91 -21.27 -3.49
CA ILE A 619 -27.41 -19.89 -3.58
C ILE A 619 -28.59 -18.91 -3.50
N ILE A 620 -28.33 -17.67 -3.11
CA ILE A 620 -29.29 -16.57 -3.14
C ILE A 620 -28.78 -15.48 -4.10
N GLU A 621 -29.67 -14.96 -4.95
CA GLU A 621 -29.50 -13.70 -5.69
C GLU A 621 -30.23 -12.60 -4.91
N TYR A 622 -29.49 -11.69 -4.27
CA TYR A 622 -30.05 -10.61 -3.45
C TYR A 622 -30.48 -9.41 -4.28
N LEU A 623 -29.68 -9.07 -5.29
CA LEU A 623 -29.86 -7.88 -6.14
C LEU A 623 -29.61 -8.26 -7.59
N ASN A 624 -30.36 -7.63 -8.49
CA ASN A 624 -30.23 -7.74 -9.94
C ASN A 624 -30.63 -6.38 -10.54
N PHE A 625 -29.69 -5.65 -11.13
CA PHE A 625 -29.90 -4.26 -11.55
C PHE A 625 -28.99 -3.85 -12.71
N ASP A 626 -29.47 -2.94 -13.55
CA ASP A 626 -28.69 -2.41 -14.67
C ASP A 626 -28.03 -1.09 -14.28
N PHE A 627 -26.71 -1.01 -14.47
CA PHE A 627 -25.91 0.13 -14.03
C PHE A 627 -24.75 0.45 -14.98
N LEU A 628 -24.17 1.65 -14.85
CA LEU A 628 -23.00 2.06 -15.62
C LEU A 628 -21.74 1.36 -15.10
N LYS A 629 -20.98 0.73 -16.00
CA LYS A 629 -19.62 0.24 -15.79
C LYS A 629 -18.63 1.14 -16.51
N TYR A 630 -17.81 1.86 -15.77
CA TYR A 630 -16.73 2.70 -16.32
C TYR A 630 -15.46 1.88 -16.57
N ASP A 631 -14.69 2.26 -17.60
CA ASP A 631 -13.39 1.66 -17.92
C ASP A 631 -12.33 1.88 -16.82
N MET A 632 -12.47 2.93 -16.00
CA MET A 632 -11.51 3.28 -14.94
C MET A 632 -12.12 3.13 -13.53
N PHE A 633 -11.37 2.43 -12.66
CA PHE A 633 -11.49 2.31 -11.19
C PHE A 633 -12.88 2.52 -10.57
N GLN A 634 -13.87 1.74 -11.02
CA GLN A 634 -15.17 1.71 -10.38
C GLN A 634 -15.20 0.73 -9.20
N ILE A 635 -15.06 1.24 -7.98
CA ILE A 635 -15.25 0.46 -6.76
C ILE A 635 -16.71 0.55 -6.30
N MET A 636 -17.30 -0.63 -6.16
CA MET A 636 -18.58 -0.87 -5.51
C MET A 636 -18.33 -1.81 -4.34
N THR A 637 -19.01 -1.61 -3.21
CA THR A 637 -18.98 -2.54 -2.07
C THR A 637 -20.34 -2.55 -1.41
N VAL A 638 -20.85 -3.74 -1.10
CA VAL A 638 -22.15 -3.91 -0.45
C VAL A 638 -21.92 -4.11 1.05
N SER A 639 -22.83 -3.57 1.89
CA SER A 639 -22.83 -3.81 3.33
C SER A 639 -22.98 -5.30 3.69
N LYS A 640 -22.45 -5.71 4.84
CA LYS A 640 -22.56 -7.10 5.37
C LYS A 640 -24.03 -7.55 5.52
N ASN A 641 -24.97 -6.63 5.79
CA ASN A 641 -26.42 -6.83 5.84
C ASN A 641 -27.15 -6.72 4.48
N LYS A 642 -26.44 -6.38 3.40
CA LYS A 642 -26.92 -6.24 2.02
C LYS A 642 -27.91 -5.10 1.73
N GLU A 643 -28.13 -4.18 2.67
CA GLU A 643 -29.07 -3.05 2.52
C GLU A 643 -28.47 -1.80 1.86
N ARG A 644 -27.14 -1.62 1.89
CA ARG A 644 -26.45 -0.40 1.46
C ARG A 644 -25.35 -0.73 0.45
N LEU A 645 -25.23 0.09 -0.61
CA LEU A 645 -24.17 0.02 -1.61
C LEU A 645 -23.29 1.28 -1.48
N PHE A 646 -22.04 1.11 -1.09
CA PHE A 646 -21.03 2.17 -1.19
C PHE A 646 -20.43 2.17 -2.60
N THR A 647 -20.24 3.36 -3.17
CA THR A 647 -19.78 3.51 -4.55
C THR A 647 -18.93 4.76 -4.75
N GLN A 648 -17.79 4.63 -5.44
CA GLN A 648 -16.77 5.68 -5.53
C GLN A 648 -16.83 6.48 -6.85
N PHE A 649 -17.97 7.10 -7.16
CA PHE A 649 -18.14 8.07 -8.28
C PHE A 649 -19.46 8.87 -8.13
N ILE A 650 -19.81 9.67 -9.14
CA ILE A 650 -20.73 10.83 -9.03
C ILE A 650 -22.19 10.52 -9.45
N ASN A 651 -22.49 9.37 -10.06
CA ASN A 651 -23.74 9.13 -10.81
C ASN A 651 -24.67 8.12 -10.11
N TYR A 652 -25.98 8.38 -10.12
CA TYR A 652 -26.95 7.63 -9.32
C TYR A 652 -28.21 7.22 -10.10
N ARG A 653 -28.56 5.94 -9.98
CA ARG A 653 -29.93 5.39 -10.18
C ARG A 653 -30.54 4.88 -8.85
N PHE A 654 -29.76 4.98 -7.77
CA PHE A 654 -30.13 4.62 -6.40
C PHE A 654 -30.52 5.87 -5.61
N GLU A 655 -31.27 5.69 -4.52
CA GLU A 655 -31.51 6.76 -3.55
C GLU A 655 -30.18 7.15 -2.88
N LEU A 656 -29.76 8.41 -3.06
CA LEU A 656 -28.54 8.94 -2.46
C LEU A 656 -28.76 9.20 -0.97
N ILE A 657 -28.34 8.25 -0.12
CA ILE A 657 -28.42 8.38 1.34
C ILE A 657 -27.51 9.51 1.86
N ARG A 658 -26.23 9.50 1.47
CA ARG A 658 -25.24 10.52 1.82
C ARG A 658 -24.11 10.58 0.79
N LYS A 659 -23.59 11.78 0.53
CA LYS A 659 -22.31 12.00 -0.16
C LYS A 659 -21.23 12.29 0.87
N VAL A 660 -20.15 11.50 0.90
CA VAL A 660 -19.02 11.72 1.81
C VAL A 660 -18.05 12.70 1.15
N MET A 661 -17.96 13.91 1.70
CA MET A 661 -17.03 14.96 1.27
C MET A 661 -15.90 15.18 2.28
N ASP A 662 -16.16 14.77 3.52
CA ASP A 662 -15.35 14.85 4.74
C ASP A 662 -14.49 13.60 4.98
N PHE A 663 -14.33 12.74 3.96
CA PHE A 663 -13.53 11.53 4.06
C PHE A 663 -12.06 11.88 4.35
N PRO A 664 -11.41 11.32 5.38
CA PRO A 664 -10.09 11.74 5.82
C PRO A 664 -8.99 11.12 4.95
N SER A 665 -8.94 11.53 3.68
CA SER A 665 -8.04 10.99 2.65
C SER A 665 -6.55 11.11 2.99
N GLU A 666 -6.19 11.99 3.93
CA GLU A 666 -4.83 12.14 4.45
C GLU A 666 -4.30 10.89 5.18
N PHE A 667 -5.18 10.02 5.68
CA PHE A 667 -4.78 8.72 6.25
C PHE A 667 -4.77 7.57 5.23
N VAL A 668 -5.31 7.76 4.03
CA VAL A 668 -5.32 6.71 3.00
C VAL A 668 -4.03 6.78 2.19
N ILE A 669 -2.98 6.18 2.76
CA ILE A 669 -1.67 6.06 2.12
C ILE A 669 -1.75 4.99 1.00
N ASN A 670 -1.91 5.46 -0.24
CA ASN A 670 -1.61 4.75 -1.49
C ASN A 670 -2.34 3.42 -1.85
N SER A 671 -3.33 2.93 -1.10
CA SER A 671 -4.14 1.76 -1.53
C SER A 671 -5.62 2.07 -1.74
N GLN A 672 -6.18 1.45 -2.79
CA GLN A 672 -7.57 1.66 -3.22
C GLN A 672 -8.62 1.00 -2.31
N ASN A 673 -8.20 0.21 -1.31
CA ASN A 673 -9.10 -0.62 -0.49
C ASN A 673 -9.20 -0.17 0.98
N TYR A 674 -8.24 0.61 1.50
CA TYR A 674 -8.22 1.00 2.92
C TYR A 674 -9.39 1.89 3.36
N TRP A 675 -10.11 2.53 2.43
CA TRP A 675 -11.26 3.36 2.82
C TRP A 675 -12.36 2.59 3.58
N ARG A 676 -12.48 1.26 3.36
CA ARG A 676 -13.47 0.41 4.05
C ARG A 676 -13.33 0.45 5.56
N GLN A 677 -12.11 0.65 6.05
CA GLN A 677 -11.75 0.53 7.46
C GLN A 677 -12.28 1.68 8.33
N TYR A 678 -12.60 2.83 7.71
CA TYR A 678 -13.27 3.96 8.37
C TYR A 678 -14.79 3.79 8.49
N PHE A 679 -15.35 2.68 8.02
CA PHE A 679 -16.78 2.40 8.08
C PHE A 679 -17.04 1.05 8.78
N SER A 680 -18.07 1.03 9.63
CA SER A 680 -18.64 -0.23 10.11
C SER A 680 -19.04 -1.15 8.95
N PRO A 681 -19.02 -2.49 9.12
CA PRO A 681 -19.38 -3.44 8.06
C PRO A 681 -20.76 -3.26 7.41
N ASN A 682 -21.73 -2.61 8.08
CA ASN A 682 -23.02 -2.26 7.46
C ASN A 682 -23.15 -0.80 7.00
N PHE A 683 -22.07 -0.02 7.00
CA PHE A 683 -22.07 1.42 6.70
C PHE A 683 -23.08 2.21 7.56
N GLN A 684 -23.28 1.81 8.82
CA GLN A 684 -24.14 2.52 9.78
C GLN A 684 -23.35 3.55 10.58
N ARG A 685 -22.13 3.22 10.98
CA ARG A 685 -21.16 4.07 11.69
C ARG A 685 -19.96 4.38 10.80
N GLN A 686 -19.40 5.57 10.95
CA GLN A 686 -18.13 6.00 10.35
C GLN A 686 -17.18 6.59 11.40
N ILE A 687 -15.88 6.45 11.17
CA ILE A 687 -14.84 7.11 11.96
C ILE A 687 -14.50 8.44 11.29
N THR A 688 -14.42 9.49 12.11
CA THR A 688 -14.14 10.88 11.72
C THR A 688 -13.08 11.46 12.66
N MET A 689 -12.32 12.48 12.23
CA MET A 689 -11.34 13.14 13.09
C MET A 689 -11.57 14.65 13.18
N ASP A 690 -11.65 15.18 14.40
CA ASP A 690 -11.52 16.61 14.66
C ASP A 690 -10.03 16.96 14.69
N LYS A 691 -9.57 17.61 13.61
CA LYS A 691 -8.18 18.04 13.46
C LYS A 691 -7.74 19.07 14.50
N GLN A 692 -8.66 19.87 15.06
CA GLN A 692 -8.32 20.90 16.05
C GLN A 692 -8.12 20.29 17.43
N LYS A 693 -8.90 19.27 17.78
CA LYS A 693 -8.77 18.56 19.05
C LYS A 693 -7.82 17.37 19.01
N THR A 694 -7.36 16.97 17.82
CA THR A 694 -6.66 15.69 17.56
C THR A 694 -7.39 14.50 18.18
N LYS A 695 -8.71 14.41 17.94
CA LYS A 695 -9.58 13.34 18.47
C LYS A 695 -10.37 12.66 17.37
N PHE A 696 -10.49 11.34 17.48
CA PHE A 696 -11.38 10.56 16.63
C PHE A 696 -12.78 10.44 17.26
N PHE A 697 -13.78 10.41 16.39
CA PHE A 697 -15.19 10.31 16.73
C PHE A 697 -15.85 9.22 15.89
N ILE A 698 -16.60 8.34 16.54
CA ILE A 698 -17.54 7.44 15.87
C ILE A 698 -18.82 8.25 15.67
N SER A 699 -19.21 8.43 14.41
CA SER A 699 -20.43 9.15 14.03
C SER A 699 -21.38 8.21 13.29
N ASP A 700 -22.69 8.42 13.44
CA ASP A 700 -23.68 7.78 12.56
C ASP A 700 -23.43 8.27 11.11
N PHE A 701 -23.28 7.32 10.20
CA PHE A 701 -22.98 7.57 8.80
C PHE A 701 -24.10 8.35 8.12
N THR A 702 -25.36 8.09 8.49
CA THR A 702 -26.55 8.62 7.82
C THR A 702 -26.76 10.11 8.13
N THR A 703 -26.66 10.46 9.40
CA THR A 703 -26.97 11.79 9.97
C THR A 703 -25.74 12.66 10.20
N GLY A 704 -24.55 12.05 10.29
CA GLY A 704 -23.32 12.74 10.72
C GLY A 704 -23.29 13.07 12.21
N GLN A 705 -24.24 12.59 13.02
CA GLN A 705 -24.23 12.80 14.46
C GLN A 705 -23.08 12.02 15.10
N VAL A 706 -22.21 12.70 15.86
CA VAL A 706 -21.23 12.08 16.74
C VAL A 706 -21.96 11.25 17.80
N LEU A 707 -21.64 9.95 17.86
CA LEU A 707 -22.17 9.01 18.85
C LEU A 707 -21.19 8.87 20.02
N PHE A 708 -19.90 8.71 19.71
CA PHE A 708 -18.85 8.45 20.71
C PHE A 708 -17.57 9.24 20.38
N GLU A 709 -16.92 9.75 21.42
CA GLU A 709 -15.52 10.21 21.38
C GLU A 709 -14.63 8.99 21.66
N ILE A 710 -13.67 8.71 20.77
CA ILE A 710 -12.70 7.63 20.97
C ILE A 710 -11.59 8.17 21.90
N PRO A 711 -11.34 7.52 23.06
CA PRO A 711 -10.27 7.94 23.96
C PRO A 711 -8.89 7.89 23.27
N GLN A 712 -8.02 8.84 23.62
CA GLN A 712 -6.76 9.08 22.88
C GLN A 712 -5.74 7.94 23.03
N ASP A 713 -5.86 7.17 24.10
CA ASP A 713 -5.13 5.96 24.43
C ASP A 713 -5.48 4.73 23.56
N ILE A 714 -6.44 4.88 22.62
CA ILE A 714 -7.06 3.74 21.91
C ILE A 714 -7.12 3.95 20.37
N MET A 715 -6.16 4.68 19.79
CA MET A 715 -6.24 5.27 18.44
C MET A 715 -5.56 4.50 17.28
N ASP A 716 -6.14 3.38 16.85
CA ASP A 716 -6.45 3.13 15.42
C ASP A 716 -7.48 1.98 15.36
N LEU A 717 -8.39 1.97 14.38
CA LEU A 717 -9.64 1.21 14.51
C LEU A 717 -9.92 0.14 13.46
N THR A 718 -9.94 -1.14 13.88
CA THR A 718 -10.78 -2.17 13.25
C THR A 718 -12.02 -2.45 14.11
N SER A 719 -13.21 -2.30 13.55
CA SER A 719 -14.48 -2.45 14.27
C SER A 719 -15.35 -3.57 13.70
N ASP A 720 -15.85 -4.45 14.58
CA ASP A 720 -17.19 -5.01 14.36
C ASP A 720 -18.21 -3.97 14.86
N GLU A 721 -19.48 -4.11 14.52
CA GLU A 721 -20.43 -2.99 14.70
C GLU A 721 -20.57 -2.48 16.13
N GLU A 722 -20.49 -3.41 17.10
CA GLU A 722 -20.68 -3.18 18.54
C GLU A 722 -19.36 -3.29 19.32
N ASN A 723 -18.31 -3.88 18.73
CA ASN A 723 -17.13 -4.37 19.45
C ASN A 723 -15.82 -3.88 18.81
N PHE A 724 -14.85 -3.61 19.68
CA PHE A 724 -13.60 -2.97 19.33
C PHE A 724 -12.39 -3.75 19.86
N LYS A 725 -11.44 -4.13 19.00
CA LYS A 725 -10.27 -4.92 19.39
C LYS A 725 -9.00 -4.07 19.42
N ILE A 726 -8.24 -4.17 20.52
CA ILE A 726 -7.05 -3.34 20.80
C ILE A 726 -5.90 -4.20 21.34
N VAL A 727 -4.67 -3.72 21.25
CA VAL A 727 -3.44 -4.41 21.71
C VAL A 727 -2.52 -3.44 22.45
N SER A 728 -1.86 -3.90 23.52
CA SER A 728 -0.90 -3.11 24.30
C SER A 728 0.57 -3.35 23.93
N GLU A 729 1.48 -2.50 24.42
CA GLU A 729 2.93 -2.66 24.30
C GLU A 729 3.49 -3.98 24.86
N ASP A 730 2.76 -4.62 25.78
CA ASP A 730 3.09 -5.91 26.41
C ASP A 730 2.40 -7.10 25.70
N GLY A 731 1.69 -6.86 24.59
CA GLY A 731 1.00 -7.89 23.81
C GLY A 731 -0.32 -8.35 24.42
N ILE A 732 -0.94 -7.51 25.25
CA ILE A 732 -2.26 -7.81 25.84
C ILE A 732 -3.31 -7.30 24.86
N GLU A 733 -4.06 -8.22 24.25
CA GLU A 733 -5.21 -7.88 23.42
C GLU A 733 -6.51 -7.85 24.25
N LYS A 734 -7.39 -6.88 23.98
CA LYS A 734 -8.72 -6.76 24.59
C LYS A 734 -9.80 -6.61 23.52
N ILE A 735 -11.02 -7.02 23.85
CA ILE A 735 -12.25 -6.58 23.15
C ILE A 735 -13.04 -5.68 24.09
N LEU A 736 -13.36 -4.47 23.61
CA LEU A 736 -14.19 -3.48 24.29
C LEU A 736 -15.54 -3.35 23.58
N HIS A 737 -16.63 -3.20 24.33
CA HIS A 737 -17.97 -2.97 23.77
C HIS A 737 -18.24 -1.47 23.64
N ILE A 738 -18.51 -0.99 22.42
CA ILE A 738 -18.61 0.45 22.09
C ILE A 738 -19.82 1.08 22.79
N ASP A 739 -21.00 0.48 22.64
CA ASP A 739 -22.27 1.06 23.10
C ASP A 739 -22.48 1.03 24.63
N SER A 740 -21.56 0.42 25.38
CA SER A 740 -21.52 0.47 26.86
C SER A 740 -20.46 1.44 27.39
N GLY A 741 -19.83 2.23 26.51
CA GLY A 741 -18.75 3.15 26.90
C GLY A 741 -17.38 2.48 26.97
N PHE A 742 -17.08 1.61 25.99
CA PHE A 742 -15.81 0.90 25.86
C PHE A 742 -15.47 -0.06 27.03
N THR A 743 -16.48 -0.68 27.65
CA THR A 743 -16.24 -1.68 28.71
C THR A 743 -15.57 -2.93 28.15
N GLU A 744 -14.57 -3.46 28.85
CA GLU A 744 -13.95 -4.74 28.49
C GLU A 744 -14.96 -5.90 28.51
N ILE A 745 -14.93 -6.71 27.45
CA ILE A 745 -15.65 -7.98 27.32
C ILE A 745 -14.71 -9.14 27.66
N SER A 746 -13.48 -9.08 27.15
CA SER A 746 -12.48 -10.13 27.25
C SER A 746 -11.06 -9.61 26.97
N TYR A 747 -10.07 -10.36 27.45
CA TYR A 747 -8.65 -10.15 27.17
C TYR A 747 -7.92 -11.47 26.92
N ASN A 748 -6.80 -11.42 26.20
CA ASN A 748 -5.85 -12.52 25.99
C ASN A 748 -4.43 -11.93 25.89
N GLN A 749 -3.40 -12.66 26.32
CA GLN A 749 -2.02 -12.31 25.97
C GLN A 749 -1.62 -12.97 24.65
N ILE A 750 -1.23 -12.17 23.66
CA ILE A 750 -0.68 -12.65 22.38
C ILE A 750 0.63 -13.40 22.67
N PRO A 751 0.75 -14.69 22.31
CA PRO A 751 1.99 -15.43 22.49
C PRO A 751 3.02 -14.96 21.46
N LEU A 752 4.32 -15.04 21.77
CA LEU A 752 5.38 -14.61 20.85
C LEU A 752 5.29 -13.12 20.42
N PHE A 753 4.68 -12.26 21.25
CA PHE A 753 4.47 -10.86 20.87
C PHE A 753 5.80 -10.12 20.72
N ASN A 754 5.98 -9.45 19.57
CA ASN A 754 7.26 -8.90 19.09
C ASN A 754 8.39 -9.93 18.84
N GLU A 755 8.17 -11.24 19.01
CA GLU A 755 9.20 -12.26 18.77
C GLU A 755 9.26 -12.72 17.29
N ILE A 756 8.18 -12.54 16.51
CA ILE A 756 8.09 -13.02 15.12
C ILE A 756 8.81 -12.10 14.13
N ASN A 757 8.71 -10.78 14.29
CA ASN A 757 9.30 -9.78 13.41
C ASN A 757 10.07 -8.64 14.14
N GLY A 758 10.06 -8.57 15.48
CA GLY A 758 10.69 -7.52 16.28
C GLY A 758 9.77 -6.33 16.63
N ASP A 759 8.89 -5.94 15.71
CA ASP A 759 8.20 -4.65 15.73
C ASP A 759 6.65 -4.75 15.60
N GLU A 760 6.05 -5.88 16.00
CA GLU A 760 4.58 -6.11 15.99
C GLU A 760 3.77 -4.98 16.65
N TYR A 761 4.35 -4.29 17.65
CA TYR A 761 3.73 -3.12 18.29
C TYR A 761 4.07 -1.78 17.60
N PHE A 762 5.26 -1.63 17.00
CA PHE A 762 5.71 -0.34 16.47
C PHE A 762 5.20 -0.05 15.06
N ASP A 763 5.11 -1.07 14.21
CA ASP A 763 4.62 -0.93 12.84
C ASP A 763 3.11 -0.74 12.76
N GLU A 764 2.35 -1.32 13.70
CA GLU A 764 0.90 -1.54 13.58
C GLU A 764 0.17 -1.31 14.92
N VAL A 765 0.49 -0.20 15.60
CA VAL A 765 0.19 0.10 17.02
C VAL A 765 -1.25 -0.24 17.48
N TYR A 766 -2.25 -0.19 16.58
CA TYR A 766 -3.63 -0.60 16.91
C TYR A 766 -4.36 -1.36 15.77
N TYR A 767 -3.68 -2.09 14.88
CA TYR A 767 -4.34 -2.81 13.75
C TYR A 767 -4.13 -4.32 13.71
N LEU A 768 -5.15 -5.02 13.17
CA LEU A 768 -5.10 -6.45 12.83
C LEU A 768 -4.34 -6.73 11.53
N SER A 769 -4.04 -5.71 10.71
CA SER A 769 -3.29 -5.86 9.46
C SER A 769 -1.80 -5.78 9.71
N ARG A 770 -1.17 -6.89 10.10
CA ARG A 770 0.29 -6.96 10.14
C ARG A 770 0.88 -6.65 8.76
N GLN A 771 1.99 -5.89 8.73
CA GLN A 771 2.74 -5.64 7.50
C GLN A 771 2.96 -6.93 6.69
N THR A 772 2.69 -6.86 5.39
CA THR A 772 2.77 -7.99 4.46
C THR A 772 4.22 -8.37 4.18
N PHE A 773 4.82 -9.17 5.06
CA PHE A 773 6.13 -9.77 4.82
C PHE A 773 6.02 -11.12 4.11
N PRO A 774 7.05 -11.54 3.34
CA PRO A 774 7.16 -12.91 2.84
C PRO A 774 7.50 -13.85 4.01
N TRP A 775 6.52 -14.12 4.89
CA TRP A 775 6.71 -14.97 6.08
C TRP A 775 7.25 -16.34 5.70
N SER A 776 8.21 -16.81 6.51
CA SER A 776 8.62 -18.22 6.53
C SER A 776 7.48 -19.11 7.04
N VAL A 777 7.61 -20.41 6.81
CA VAL A 777 6.63 -21.41 7.27
C VAL A 777 6.54 -21.40 8.81
N GLU A 778 7.68 -21.25 9.49
CA GLU A 778 7.75 -21.08 10.94
C GLU A 778 6.93 -19.85 11.40
N GLN A 779 7.16 -18.68 10.80
CA GLN A 779 6.44 -17.44 11.15
C GLN A 779 4.94 -17.53 10.87
N LEU A 780 4.55 -18.18 9.77
CA LEU A 780 3.15 -18.43 9.41
C LEU A 780 2.44 -19.31 10.45
N LEU A 781 3.11 -20.36 10.95
CA LEU A 781 2.57 -21.25 11.97
C LEU A 781 2.54 -20.57 13.35
N GLN A 782 3.55 -19.75 13.69
CA GLN A 782 3.56 -18.90 14.89
C GLN A 782 2.39 -17.91 14.89
N TYR A 783 2.16 -17.21 13.78
CA TYR A 783 1.00 -16.33 13.59
C TYR A 783 -0.33 -17.10 13.69
N THR A 784 -0.40 -18.31 13.13
CA THR A 784 -1.63 -19.11 13.23
C THR A 784 -1.89 -19.58 14.66
N TYR A 785 -0.85 -19.81 15.47
CA TYR A 785 -0.96 -20.07 16.90
C TYR A 785 -1.42 -18.84 17.69
N GLN A 786 -0.91 -17.64 17.39
CA GLN A 786 -1.42 -16.37 17.95
C GLN A 786 -2.92 -16.24 17.67
N ASN A 787 -3.34 -16.40 16.41
CA ASN A 787 -4.74 -16.33 15.99
C ASN A 787 -5.60 -17.40 16.68
N TYR A 788 -5.17 -18.66 16.73
CA TYR A 788 -5.92 -19.72 17.42
C TYR A 788 -6.17 -19.36 18.88
N LYS A 789 -5.13 -18.89 19.60
CA LYS A 789 -5.23 -18.54 21.01
C LYS A 789 -6.17 -17.33 21.22
N GLY A 790 -6.07 -16.31 20.36
CA GLY A 790 -6.98 -15.17 20.37
C GLY A 790 -8.44 -15.58 20.11
N LEU A 791 -8.70 -16.34 19.04
CA LEU A 791 -10.04 -16.85 18.73
C LEU A 791 -10.64 -17.65 19.90
N TYR A 792 -9.85 -18.51 20.54
CA TYR A 792 -10.29 -19.39 21.63
C TYR A 792 -10.51 -18.66 22.97
N ASN A 793 -9.59 -17.76 23.36
CA ASN A 793 -9.60 -17.08 24.66
C ASN A 793 -10.28 -15.71 24.64
N LEU A 794 -10.02 -14.90 23.60
CA LEU A 794 -10.52 -13.53 23.47
C LEU A 794 -11.93 -13.52 22.87
N GLU A 795 -12.13 -14.23 21.76
CA GLU A 795 -13.42 -14.24 21.04
C GLU A 795 -14.36 -15.37 21.49
N CYS A 796 -13.90 -16.22 22.42
CA CYS A 796 -14.62 -17.39 22.96
C CYS A 796 -15.15 -18.35 21.87
N LYS A 797 -14.50 -18.40 20.71
CA LYS A 797 -14.81 -19.31 19.61
C LYS A 797 -14.15 -20.65 19.90
N GLN A 798 -14.93 -21.59 20.39
CA GLN A 798 -14.42 -22.88 20.88
C GLN A 798 -14.99 -24.06 20.08
N SER A 799 -16.11 -23.89 19.38
CA SER A 799 -16.69 -24.95 18.55
C SER A 799 -15.98 -25.09 17.20
N GLN A 800 -16.01 -26.30 16.65
CA GLN A 800 -15.45 -26.59 15.31
C GLN A 800 -16.06 -25.71 14.21
N GLU A 801 -17.37 -25.42 14.28
CA GLU A 801 -18.07 -24.58 13.31
C GLU A 801 -17.64 -23.10 13.37
N GLN A 802 -17.21 -22.61 14.54
CA GLN A 802 -16.70 -21.25 14.70
C GLN A 802 -15.21 -21.15 14.38
N MET A 803 -14.42 -22.16 14.74
CA MET A 803 -12.96 -22.13 14.63
C MET A 803 -12.44 -22.43 13.23
N ILE A 804 -12.93 -23.49 12.57
CA ILE A 804 -12.40 -23.89 11.24
C ILE A 804 -12.44 -22.74 10.22
N PRO A 805 -13.54 -21.98 10.03
CA PRO A 805 -13.58 -20.88 9.07
C PRO A 805 -12.55 -19.77 9.31
N LEU A 806 -12.03 -19.66 10.55
CA LEU A 806 -11.11 -18.60 10.97
C LEU A 806 -9.66 -19.09 11.12
N MET A 807 -9.44 -20.41 11.13
CA MET A 807 -8.10 -21.01 11.03
C MET A 807 -7.59 -21.07 9.59
N PHE A 808 -8.48 -21.06 8.60
CA PHE A 808 -8.15 -21.15 7.17
C PHE A 808 -8.50 -19.86 6.40
N ILE A 809 -7.88 -18.76 6.80
CA ILE A 809 -8.08 -17.44 6.20
C ILE A 809 -7.14 -17.27 4.99
N THR A 810 -7.63 -16.66 3.90
CA THR A 810 -6.74 -16.07 2.88
C THR A 810 -6.39 -14.64 3.25
N ASP A 811 -5.10 -14.37 3.33
CA ASP A 811 -4.57 -13.01 3.37
C ASP A 811 -4.97 -12.26 2.08
N GLN A 812 -5.85 -11.26 2.25
CA GLN A 812 -6.36 -10.44 1.15
C GLN A 812 -5.31 -9.44 0.64
N ALA A 813 -4.38 -8.99 1.49
CA ALA A 813 -3.34 -8.04 1.11
C ALA A 813 -2.30 -8.73 0.21
N TYR A 814 -1.92 -9.96 0.54
CA TYR A 814 -1.17 -10.85 -0.35
C TYR A 814 -2.08 -11.70 -1.26
N SER A 815 -3.17 -11.08 -1.77
CA SER A 815 -4.23 -11.45 -2.75
C SER A 815 -4.59 -12.92 -3.03
N LYS A 816 -4.12 -13.84 -2.20
CA LYS A 816 -4.11 -15.28 -2.42
C LYS A 816 -3.75 -16.05 -1.14
N ARG A 817 -2.69 -15.66 -0.40
CA ARG A 817 -2.00 -16.48 0.63
C ARG A 817 -2.97 -17.14 1.61
N SER A 818 -3.28 -18.42 1.39
CA SER A 818 -4.01 -19.25 2.33
C SER A 818 -3.11 -19.55 3.53
N ILE A 819 -3.45 -18.90 4.65
CA ILE A 819 -2.92 -19.20 5.97
C ILE A 819 -3.61 -20.48 6.42
N ALA A 820 -2.82 -21.51 6.72
CA ALA A 820 -3.29 -22.79 7.19
C ALA A 820 -2.54 -23.18 8.47
N PRO A 821 -3.23 -23.76 9.47
CA PRO A 821 -2.66 -24.05 10.78
C PRO A 821 -1.70 -25.26 10.79
N PHE A 822 -1.58 -25.94 9.65
CA PHE A 822 -0.64 -27.04 9.43
C PHE A 822 -0.20 -27.15 7.98
N THR A 823 0.89 -27.90 7.76
CA THR A 823 1.27 -28.42 6.45
C THR A 823 0.97 -29.91 6.39
N PHE A 824 0.62 -30.41 5.19
CA PHE A 824 0.38 -31.85 5.03
C PHE A 824 1.63 -32.69 5.32
N ALA A 825 2.82 -32.14 5.05
CA ALA A 825 4.10 -32.77 5.38
C ALA A 825 4.28 -32.93 6.89
N HIS A 826 4.11 -31.84 7.66
CA HIS A 826 4.25 -31.87 9.11
C HIS A 826 3.18 -32.72 9.80
N TRP A 827 1.92 -32.68 9.35
CA TRP A 827 0.91 -33.60 9.82
C TRP A 827 1.32 -35.06 9.58
N SER A 828 1.80 -35.41 8.37
CA SER A 828 2.25 -36.77 8.10
C SER A 828 3.46 -37.18 8.96
N LEU A 829 4.40 -36.28 9.23
CA LEU A 829 5.52 -36.55 10.14
C LEU A 829 5.03 -36.77 11.58
N ILE A 830 4.08 -35.97 12.06
CA ILE A 830 3.44 -36.15 13.38
C ILE A 830 2.73 -37.51 13.47
N GLU A 831 1.99 -37.93 12.44
CA GLU A 831 1.37 -39.26 12.38
C GLU A 831 2.41 -40.39 12.39
N GLN A 832 3.55 -40.20 11.71
CA GLN A 832 4.63 -41.19 11.71
C GLN A 832 5.35 -41.29 13.06
N LEU A 833 5.55 -40.16 13.77
CA LEU A 833 6.01 -40.15 15.17
C LEU A 833 5.01 -40.86 16.09
N GLN A 834 3.71 -40.53 15.97
CA GLN A 834 2.64 -41.15 16.77
C GLN A 834 2.54 -42.67 16.54
N GLN A 835 2.78 -43.13 15.32
CA GLN A 835 2.81 -44.54 14.94
C GLN A 835 4.14 -45.25 15.26
N GLY A 836 5.15 -44.55 15.78
CA GLY A 836 6.48 -45.09 16.06
C GLY A 836 7.27 -45.52 14.80
N LYS A 837 6.89 -45.00 13.62
CA LYS A 837 7.58 -45.25 12.33
C LYS A 837 8.78 -44.34 12.11
N LEU A 838 8.77 -43.20 12.79
CA LEU A 838 9.79 -42.16 12.78
C LEU A 838 10.09 -41.80 14.24
N LYS A 839 11.33 -41.41 14.54
CA LYS A 839 11.72 -40.90 15.87
C LYS A 839 12.01 -39.41 15.83
N VAL A 840 11.82 -38.73 16.95
CA VAL A 840 12.13 -37.30 17.10
C VAL A 840 13.62 -37.02 16.87
N GLU A 841 14.50 -37.96 17.21
CA GLU A 841 15.95 -37.89 16.96
C GLU A 841 16.34 -37.96 15.47
N GLU A 842 15.44 -38.41 14.60
CA GLU A 842 15.68 -38.56 13.15
C GLU A 842 15.28 -37.29 12.37
N LEU A 843 14.67 -36.31 13.05
CA LEU A 843 14.24 -35.03 12.50
C LEU A 843 15.31 -33.95 12.64
N GLN A 844 15.39 -33.07 11.64
CA GLN A 844 16.21 -31.85 11.71
C GLN A 844 15.58 -30.82 12.66
N GLU A 845 16.40 -29.93 13.21
CA GLU A 845 16.00 -28.98 14.26
C GLU A 845 14.90 -27.99 13.80
N ASN A 846 14.97 -27.50 12.57
CA ASN A 846 13.93 -26.68 11.94
C ASN A 846 12.61 -27.46 11.80
N VAL A 847 12.66 -28.71 11.35
CA VAL A 847 11.46 -29.55 11.19
C VAL A 847 10.80 -29.87 12.53
N VAL A 848 11.59 -30.11 13.59
CA VAL A 848 11.08 -30.23 14.97
C VAL A 848 10.38 -28.95 15.41
N ARG A 849 10.98 -27.79 15.13
CA ARG A 849 10.41 -26.49 15.47
C ARG A 849 9.10 -26.21 14.73
N GLU A 850 9.04 -26.47 13.43
CA GLU A 850 7.83 -26.29 12.63
C GLU A 850 6.71 -27.23 13.10
N ILE A 851 7.03 -28.51 13.39
CA ILE A 851 6.08 -29.49 13.93
C ILE A 851 5.45 -29.05 15.27
N LEU A 852 6.20 -28.35 16.14
CA LEU A 852 5.66 -27.82 17.40
C LEU A 852 4.53 -26.80 17.17
N TYR A 853 4.61 -26.00 16.10
CA TYR A 853 3.60 -24.97 15.77
C TYR A 853 2.43 -25.48 14.92
N ASN A 854 2.43 -26.74 14.46
CA ASN A 854 1.30 -27.27 13.69
C ASN A 854 0.09 -27.53 14.62
N ILE A 855 -1.02 -26.85 14.37
CA ILE A 855 -2.31 -27.07 15.02
C ILE A 855 -3.19 -27.86 14.05
N LEU A 856 -3.30 -29.16 14.30
CA LEU A 856 -4.00 -30.11 13.43
C LEU A 856 -5.53 -29.98 13.59
N PRO A 857 -6.31 -30.57 12.67
CA PRO A 857 -7.76 -30.65 12.79
C PRO A 857 -8.22 -31.16 14.17
N GLY A 858 -9.29 -30.55 14.69
CA GLY A 858 -9.70 -30.72 16.09
C GLY A 858 -8.93 -29.86 17.09
N GLY A 859 -7.99 -29.01 16.67
CA GLY A 859 -7.19 -28.16 17.56
C GLY A 859 -5.99 -28.88 18.21
N ASN A 860 -5.67 -30.10 17.76
CA ASN A 860 -4.65 -30.94 18.37
C ASN A 860 -3.25 -30.52 17.90
N THR A 861 -2.34 -30.20 18.83
CA THR A 861 -0.90 -30.05 18.52
C THR A 861 -0.18 -31.40 18.56
N VAL A 862 1.08 -31.46 18.10
CA VAL A 862 1.95 -32.65 18.25
C VAL A 862 1.99 -33.19 19.69
N LEU A 863 1.90 -32.31 20.70
CA LEU A 863 1.91 -32.70 22.12
C LEU A 863 0.71 -33.57 22.49
N HIS A 864 -0.48 -33.25 21.95
CA HIS A 864 -1.71 -33.99 22.18
C HIS A 864 -1.58 -35.41 21.63
N LEU A 865 -1.06 -35.54 20.40
CA LEU A 865 -0.95 -36.83 19.70
C LEU A 865 0.17 -37.72 20.25
N LEU A 866 1.27 -37.14 20.77
CA LEU A 866 2.36 -37.90 21.39
C LEU A 866 2.13 -38.26 22.87
N CYS A 867 0.96 -37.96 23.46
CA CYS A 867 0.64 -38.37 24.83
C CYS A 867 0.69 -39.90 25.07
N ASP A 868 0.49 -40.72 24.02
CA ASP A 868 0.69 -42.19 24.08
C ASP A 868 2.15 -42.62 23.90
N GLN A 869 2.98 -41.78 23.28
CA GLN A 869 4.38 -42.06 22.95
C GLN A 869 5.31 -41.36 23.94
N HIS A 870 5.24 -41.77 25.22
CA HIS A 870 5.92 -41.08 26.34
C HIS A 870 7.42 -40.81 26.09
N GLU A 871 8.15 -41.74 25.46
CA GLU A 871 9.57 -41.54 25.14
C GLU A 871 9.78 -40.43 24.11
N GLU A 872 9.01 -40.43 23.02
CA GLU A 872 9.13 -39.42 21.96
C GLU A 872 8.61 -38.04 22.40
N LEU A 873 7.52 -37.99 23.19
CA LEU A 873 7.09 -36.75 23.85
C LEU A 873 8.18 -36.21 24.78
N THR A 874 8.81 -37.08 25.58
CA THR A 874 9.91 -36.67 26.48
C THR A 874 11.10 -36.11 25.70
N LYS A 875 11.49 -36.75 24.59
CA LYS A 875 12.57 -36.25 23.71
C LYS A 875 12.23 -34.91 23.09
N LEU A 876 11.02 -34.77 22.56
CA LEU A 876 10.52 -33.51 21.97
C LEU A 876 10.56 -32.37 23.00
N LEU A 877 10.11 -32.63 24.23
CA LEU A 877 10.15 -31.67 25.33
C LEU A 877 11.59 -31.27 25.72
N TYR A 878 12.55 -32.21 25.70
CA TYR A 878 13.96 -31.91 25.96
C TYR A 878 14.69 -31.21 24.80
N LEU A 879 14.25 -31.39 23.55
CA LEU A 879 14.75 -30.59 22.42
C LEU A 879 14.24 -29.15 22.48
N ALA A 880 12.95 -28.96 22.79
CA ALA A 880 12.36 -27.64 22.99
C ALA A 880 12.85 -26.94 24.27
N HIS A 881 13.17 -27.70 25.32
CA HIS A 881 13.63 -27.17 26.61
C HIS A 881 14.86 -27.97 27.11
N PRO A 882 16.07 -27.63 26.65
CA PRO A 882 17.29 -28.27 27.10
C PRO A 882 17.41 -28.29 28.63
N GLN A 883 17.43 -29.49 29.21
CA GLN A 883 17.45 -29.71 30.66
C GLN A 883 16.28 -29.08 31.45
N GLY A 884 15.24 -28.59 30.77
CA GLY A 884 14.13 -27.85 31.39
C GLY A 884 14.55 -26.54 32.08
N LYS A 885 15.54 -25.83 31.53
CA LYS A 885 16.09 -24.58 32.09
C LYS A 885 15.82 -23.33 31.25
N GLU A 886 15.72 -23.50 29.95
CA GLU A 886 15.52 -22.44 28.96
C GLU A 886 14.53 -22.89 27.90
N ILE A 887 13.88 -21.94 27.22
CA ILE A 887 13.05 -22.21 26.05
C ILE A 887 13.95 -22.10 24.83
N LYS A 888 14.30 -23.23 24.22
CA LYS A 888 15.03 -23.26 22.94
C LYS A 888 14.06 -23.15 21.76
N PHE A 889 12.92 -23.83 21.84
CA PHE A 889 11.78 -23.64 20.93
C PHE A 889 10.53 -23.38 21.76
N HIS A 890 9.79 -22.33 21.44
CA HIS A 890 8.49 -22.09 22.03
C HIS A 890 7.53 -23.23 21.67
N MET A 891 6.75 -23.67 22.65
CA MET A 891 5.88 -24.84 22.57
C MET A 891 4.42 -24.41 22.78
N PRO A 892 3.62 -24.29 21.71
CA PRO A 892 2.19 -23.99 21.80
C PRO A 892 1.44 -24.96 22.71
N PHE A 893 0.98 -24.44 23.85
CA PHE A 893 0.21 -25.18 24.84
C PHE A 893 -1.22 -24.63 24.92
N ILE A 894 -2.07 -25.16 24.04
CA ILE A 894 -3.46 -24.76 23.84
C ILE A 894 -4.40 -25.93 24.20
N SER A 895 -5.68 -25.61 24.42
CA SER A 895 -6.74 -26.62 24.41
C SER A 895 -7.12 -26.93 22.96
N ASN A 896 -7.40 -28.20 22.71
CA ASN A 896 -8.07 -28.63 21.49
C ASN A 896 -9.57 -28.21 21.51
N LEU A 897 -10.32 -28.53 20.45
CA LEU A 897 -11.73 -28.14 20.33
C LEU A 897 -12.69 -28.93 21.22
N ASP A 898 -12.22 -30.00 21.88
CA ASP A 898 -12.92 -30.70 22.96
C ASP A 898 -12.66 -30.06 24.34
N GLY A 899 -11.88 -28.97 24.38
CA GLY A 899 -11.44 -28.29 25.61
C GLY A 899 -10.18 -28.90 26.25
N GLU A 900 -9.70 -30.03 25.76
CA GLU A 900 -8.62 -30.80 26.37
C GLU A 900 -7.23 -30.24 26.01
N SER A 901 -6.37 -30.09 27.01
CA SER A 901 -4.94 -29.80 26.83
C SER A 901 -4.09 -31.08 26.91
N PRO A 902 -2.80 -31.05 26.54
CA PRO A 902 -1.92 -32.23 26.65
C PRO A 902 -1.84 -32.83 28.06
N ILE A 903 -2.00 -32.02 29.11
CA ILE A 903 -2.05 -32.52 30.50
C ILE A 903 -3.38 -33.22 30.80
N HIS A 904 -4.52 -32.77 30.24
CA HIS A 904 -5.80 -33.49 30.35
C HIS A 904 -5.67 -34.92 29.80
N ILE A 905 -5.12 -35.05 28.58
CA ILE A 905 -4.91 -36.34 27.92
C ILE A 905 -3.94 -37.21 28.72
N CYS A 906 -2.82 -36.65 29.20
CA CYS A 906 -1.88 -37.37 30.06
C CYS A 906 -2.53 -37.83 31.38
N LEU A 907 -3.38 -37.01 32.01
CA LEU A 907 -4.05 -37.34 33.26
C LEU A 907 -5.04 -38.49 33.10
N LYS A 908 -5.88 -38.44 32.05
CA LYS A 908 -6.79 -39.54 31.67
C LYS A 908 -6.05 -40.85 31.42
N LYS A 909 -4.82 -40.77 30.91
CA LYS A 909 -3.93 -41.93 30.64
C LYS A 909 -2.98 -42.28 31.79
N GLN A 910 -3.08 -41.62 32.94
CA GLN A 910 -2.20 -41.81 34.11
C GLN A 910 -0.69 -41.64 33.80
N ALA A 911 -0.36 -40.83 32.79
CA ALA A 911 1.00 -40.59 32.31
C ALA A 911 1.73 -39.54 33.17
N PHE A 912 1.77 -39.73 34.49
CA PHE A 912 2.27 -38.75 35.46
C PHE A 912 3.70 -38.26 35.20
N LYS A 913 4.57 -39.10 34.63
CA LYS A 913 5.92 -38.69 34.23
C LYS A 913 5.92 -37.69 33.07
N SER A 914 4.97 -37.78 32.13
CA SER A 914 4.77 -36.75 31.09
C SER A 914 4.30 -35.44 31.72
N ILE A 915 3.35 -35.52 32.67
CA ILE A 915 2.81 -34.34 33.39
C ILE A 915 3.93 -33.63 34.15
N ASP A 916 4.79 -34.36 34.86
CA ASP A 916 5.89 -33.80 35.64
C ASP A 916 6.91 -33.04 34.76
N ILE A 917 7.21 -33.56 33.56
CA ILE A 917 8.10 -32.91 32.59
C ILE A 917 7.39 -31.69 31.97
N LEU A 918 6.11 -31.82 31.58
CA LEU A 918 5.32 -30.72 31.04
C LEU A 918 5.24 -29.54 32.02
N LEU A 919 4.92 -29.79 33.30
CA LEU A 919 4.88 -28.74 34.32
C LEU A 919 6.24 -28.05 34.51
N ASN A 920 7.34 -28.81 34.43
CA ASN A 920 8.68 -28.22 34.48
C ASN A 920 8.97 -27.33 33.26
N CYS A 921 8.62 -27.75 32.04
CA CYS A 921 8.75 -26.92 30.84
C CYS A 921 7.84 -25.68 30.89
N LEU A 922 6.57 -25.85 31.26
CA LEU A 922 5.59 -24.77 31.37
C LEU A 922 5.95 -23.72 32.43
N SER A 923 6.73 -24.10 33.45
CA SER A 923 7.24 -23.17 34.47
C SER A 923 8.10 -22.03 33.90
N LEU A 924 8.69 -22.22 32.72
CA LEU A 924 9.55 -21.24 32.04
C LEU A 924 8.78 -20.17 31.24
N TYR A 925 7.49 -20.39 30.98
CA TYR A 925 6.71 -19.54 30.08
C TYR A 925 6.15 -18.29 30.77
N PRO A 926 5.95 -17.19 30.01
CA PRO A 926 5.37 -15.96 30.51
C PRO A 926 3.90 -16.14 30.94
N THR A 927 3.33 -15.03 31.39
CA THR A 927 1.97 -14.92 31.92
C THR A 927 0.95 -15.34 30.86
N ASP A 928 -0.19 -15.89 31.29
CA ASP A 928 -1.32 -16.27 30.44
C ASP A 928 -0.98 -17.24 29.28
N HIS A 929 0.21 -17.84 29.24
CA HIS A 929 0.63 -18.74 28.16
C HIS A 929 -0.27 -19.98 28.07
N HIS A 930 -0.53 -20.58 29.23
CA HIS A 930 -1.17 -21.89 29.38
C HIS A 930 -2.03 -22.00 30.65
N SER A 931 -2.02 -20.98 31.51
CA SER A 931 -2.55 -21.06 32.87
C SER A 931 -4.09 -21.16 32.87
N ARG A 932 -4.79 -20.49 31.94
CA ARG A 932 -6.22 -20.74 31.66
C ARG A 932 -6.49 -22.18 31.20
N THR A 933 -5.57 -22.75 30.44
CA THR A 933 -5.67 -24.07 29.77
C THR A 933 -5.52 -25.26 30.73
N ILE A 934 -5.16 -25.02 32.00
CA ILE A 934 -5.00 -26.06 33.03
C ILE A 934 -5.57 -25.67 34.41
N LYS A 935 -6.28 -24.54 34.53
CA LYS A 935 -6.77 -24.03 35.83
C LYS A 935 -7.71 -25.01 36.53
N ASP A 936 -8.49 -25.73 35.74
CA ASP A 936 -9.46 -26.74 36.14
C ASP A 936 -8.80 -28.05 36.60
N LEU A 937 -7.56 -28.29 36.18
CA LEU A 937 -6.76 -29.46 36.58
C LEU A 937 -6.01 -29.27 37.89
N TYR A 938 -5.87 -28.04 38.40
CA TYR A 938 -5.16 -27.80 39.67
C TYR A 938 -5.64 -28.67 40.84
N PRO A 939 -6.94 -28.93 41.05
CA PRO A 939 -7.42 -29.86 42.09
C PRO A 939 -6.83 -31.28 41.92
N ASN A 940 -6.79 -31.80 40.70
CA ASN A 940 -6.19 -33.11 40.41
C ASN A 940 -4.66 -33.08 40.52
N LEU A 941 -4.00 -31.98 40.16
CA LEU A 941 -2.55 -31.86 40.33
C LEU A 941 -2.16 -31.79 41.82
N ILE A 942 -3.00 -31.23 42.70
CA ILE A 942 -2.81 -31.33 44.16
C ILE A 942 -2.99 -32.78 44.64
N GLU A 943 -4.05 -33.46 44.21
CA GLU A 943 -4.36 -34.85 44.58
C GLU A 943 -3.25 -35.83 44.14
N GLN A 944 -2.74 -35.69 42.91
CA GLN A 944 -1.76 -36.60 42.32
C GLN A 944 -0.30 -36.24 42.67
N GLN A 945 -0.08 -35.08 43.31
CA GLN A 945 1.21 -34.61 43.84
C GLN A 945 2.41 -34.72 42.85
N PRO A 946 2.35 -34.22 41.58
CA PRO A 946 3.51 -34.24 40.69
C PRO A 946 4.67 -33.43 41.26
N LYS A 947 5.88 -33.99 41.17
CA LYS A 947 7.09 -33.47 41.83
C LYS A 947 7.38 -32.00 41.49
N ASN A 948 7.19 -31.59 40.24
CA ASN A 948 7.47 -30.23 39.78
C ASN A 948 6.28 -29.28 39.90
N PHE A 949 5.09 -29.74 40.35
CA PHE A 949 3.90 -28.88 40.45
C PHE A 949 4.08 -27.75 41.47
N LEU A 950 4.74 -28.01 42.60
CA LEU A 950 5.08 -26.96 43.58
C LEU A 950 6.02 -25.88 43.03
N ASN A 951 7.01 -26.28 42.21
CA ASN A 951 7.92 -25.33 41.55
C ASN A 951 7.19 -24.53 40.47
N TYR A 952 6.27 -25.18 39.75
CA TYR A 952 5.41 -24.56 38.76
C TYR A 952 4.51 -23.47 39.38
N LEU A 953 3.87 -23.76 40.53
CA LEU A 953 3.03 -22.79 41.26
C LEU A 953 3.81 -21.53 41.64
N ASP A 954 5.03 -21.67 42.17
CA ASP A 954 5.86 -20.51 42.51
C ASP A 954 6.30 -19.72 41.27
N SER A 955 6.48 -20.36 40.10
CA SER A 955 6.83 -19.68 38.84
C SER A 955 5.67 -18.95 38.16
N ARG A 956 4.44 -19.11 38.68
CA ARG A 956 3.27 -18.29 38.29
C ARG A 956 3.25 -16.93 38.98
N ILE A 957 4.16 -16.63 39.90
CA ILE A 957 4.39 -15.25 40.36
C ILE A 957 5.43 -14.61 39.45
N GLN A 958 4.98 -13.69 38.61
CA GLN A 958 5.77 -13.13 37.52
C GLN A 958 5.85 -11.61 37.58
N GLN A 959 6.73 -11.00 36.80
CA GLN A 959 6.81 -9.55 36.63
C GLN A 959 6.76 -9.26 35.13
N THR A 960 5.76 -8.49 34.69
CA THR A 960 5.62 -8.04 33.29
C THR A 960 6.51 -6.83 33.02
N ARG A 961 6.78 -6.50 31.76
CA ARG A 961 7.62 -5.33 31.40
C ARG A 961 7.00 -4.04 31.93
N GLN A 962 5.67 -3.86 31.85
CA GLN A 962 4.97 -2.75 32.51
C GLN A 962 5.26 -2.70 34.02
N LEU A 963 5.25 -3.83 34.73
CA LEU A 963 5.53 -3.88 36.18
C LEU A 963 7.01 -3.68 36.55
N GLU A 964 7.96 -3.97 35.65
CA GLU A 964 9.39 -3.68 35.86
C GLU A 964 9.69 -2.17 35.93
N GLN A 965 8.84 -1.34 35.29
CA GLN A 965 8.93 0.12 35.36
C GLN A 965 8.66 0.65 36.79
N PHE A 966 7.94 -0.11 37.62
CA PHE A 966 7.59 0.23 39.02
C PHE A 966 8.65 -0.24 40.01
N ASN A 967 9.92 0.04 39.73
CA ASN A 967 11.04 -0.42 40.57
C ASN A 967 11.39 0.50 41.76
N LYS A 968 10.85 1.73 41.81
CA LYS A 968 11.06 2.71 42.89
C LYS A 968 9.86 3.63 43.09
N GLY A 969 9.71 4.12 44.32
CA GLY A 969 8.80 5.21 44.67
C GLY A 969 8.61 5.33 46.18
N ALA A 970 8.04 6.44 46.64
CA ALA A 970 7.60 6.56 48.02
C ALA A 970 6.22 5.90 48.15
N LEU A 971 6.12 4.79 48.89
CA LEU A 971 4.86 4.11 49.18
C LEU A 971 4.00 4.95 50.14
N LYS A 972 2.67 4.85 50.05
CA LYS A 972 1.77 5.38 51.09
C LYS A 972 1.97 4.63 52.41
N GLU A 973 1.54 5.21 53.53
CA GLU A 973 1.56 4.50 54.83
C GLU A 973 0.53 3.36 54.90
N ASP A 974 -0.53 3.43 54.09
CA ASP A 974 -1.68 2.53 54.04
C ASP A 974 -1.85 1.82 52.69
N TYR A 975 -0.76 1.67 51.91
CA TYR A 975 -0.83 1.04 50.59
C TYR A 975 -1.30 -0.43 50.68
N PRO A 976 -2.11 -0.90 49.71
CA PRO A 976 -2.48 -2.30 49.63
C PRO A 976 -1.30 -3.15 49.12
N GLU A 977 -0.85 -4.14 49.91
CA GLU A 977 0.11 -5.16 49.46
C GLU A 977 -0.42 -6.02 48.30
N ILE A 978 -1.75 -6.14 48.21
CA ILE A 978 -2.47 -6.88 47.17
C ILE A 978 -3.51 -5.97 46.52
N ILE A 979 -3.38 -5.80 45.22
CA ILE A 979 -4.22 -4.99 44.33
C ILE A 979 -4.91 -5.92 43.34
N ILE A 980 -6.13 -5.58 42.96
CA ILE A 980 -6.92 -6.31 41.97
C ILE A 980 -7.23 -5.32 40.85
N ASP A 981 -6.76 -5.62 39.65
CA ASP A 981 -6.82 -4.72 38.49
C ASP A 981 -6.81 -5.53 37.18
N ASP A 982 -6.97 -4.88 36.04
CA ASP A 982 -6.89 -5.54 34.72
C ASP A 982 -5.45 -5.95 34.38
N LEU A 983 -5.28 -6.92 33.47
CA LEU A 983 -3.94 -7.33 33.02
C LEU A 983 -3.20 -6.16 32.34
N TRP A 984 -3.93 -5.34 31.58
CA TRP A 984 -3.44 -4.08 31.04
C TRP A 984 -3.72 -2.98 32.05
N LEU A 985 -2.70 -2.62 32.82
CA LEU A 985 -2.79 -1.66 33.90
C LEU A 985 -2.85 -0.22 33.38
N ASN A 986 -3.74 0.61 33.93
CA ASN A 986 -3.53 2.05 33.87
C ASN A 986 -2.38 2.41 34.82
N GLN A 987 -1.20 2.68 34.24
CA GLN A 987 -0.02 3.01 35.04
C GLN A 987 -0.22 4.21 35.97
N GLN A 988 -1.04 5.19 35.59
CA GLN A 988 -1.27 6.37 36.42
C GLN A 988 -2.14 6.03 37.63
N ASP A 989 -3.18 5.21 37.45
CA ASP A 989 -4.05 4.77 38.54
C ASP A 989 -3.28 3.88 39.51
N LEU A 990 -2.48 2.92 39.01
CA LEU A 990 -1.61 2.11 39.87
C LEU A 990 -0.61 2.97 40.66
N LYS A 991 0.04 3.95 40.01
CA LYS A 991 0.92 4.93 40.72
C LYS A 991 0.13 5.71 41.78
N GLN A 992 -1.07 6.19 41.46
CA GLN A 992 -1.93 6.91 42.41
C GLN A 992 -2.45 6.03 43.56
N GLN A 993 -2.63 4.73 43.35
CA GLN A 993 -3.04 3.80 44.39
C GLN A 993 -1.91 3.53 45.39
N ILE A 994 -0.68 3.27 44.91
CA ILE A 994 0.42 2.76 45.76
C ILE A 994 1.42 3.82 46.21
N LEU A 995 1.65 4.86 45.41
CA LEU A 995 2.66 5.88 45.66
C LEU A 995 2.07 7.14 46.32
N THR A 996 2.94 7.87 46.99
CA THR A 996 2.70 9.21 47.53
C THR A 996 3.82 10.16 47.08
N THR A 997 3.57 11.47 47.14
CA THR A 997 4.61 12.50 46.91
C THR A 997 5.48 12.67 48.16
N GLY A 998 6.28 11.63 48.47
CA GLY A 998 7.20 11.58 49.61
C GLY A 998 8.66 11.70 49.20
N ALA A 999 9.53 12.19 50.10
CA ALA A 999 10.96 12.38 49.84
C ALA A 999 11.82 11.11 50.01
N ILE A 1000 11.25 10.00 50.50
CA ILE A 1000 11.95 8.74 50.74
C ILE A 1000 11.42 7.69 49.77
N GLU A 1001 12.13 7.50 48.66
CA GLU A 1001 11.85 6.39 47.73
C GLU A 1001 12.34 5.06 48.33
N SER A 1002 11.47 4.06 48.31
CA SER A 1002 11.82 2.66 48.51
C SER A 1002 12.05 1.98 47.17
N ARG A 1003 12.79 0.87 47.16
CA ARG A 1003 12.73 -0.07 46.03
C ARG A 1003 11.42 -0.82 46.13
N ILE A 1004 10.71 -0.90 45.02
CA ILE A 1004 9.43 -1.60 44.91
C ILE A 1004 9.63 -2.77 43.95
N LYS A 1005 8.99 -3.91 44.22
CA LYS A 1005 8.79 -4.97 43.24
C LYS A 1005 7.30 -5.23 43.09
N CYS A 1006 6.75 -4.88 41.94
CA CYS A 1006 5.40 -5.27 41.56
C CYS A 1006 5.43 -6.62 40.82
N GLU A 1007 4.57 -7.57 41.19
CA GLU A 1007 4.46 -8.90 40.58
C GLU A 1007 2.99 -9.25 40.33
N ILE A 1008 2.69 -10.09 39.34
CA ILE A 1008 1.36 -10.63 39.03
C ILE A 1008 1.29 -12.12 39.41
N LEU A 1009 0.12 -12.58 39.86
CA LEU A 1009 -0.17 -14.01 40.03
C LEU A 1009 -0.92 -14.57 38.80
N ASP A 1010 -0.20 -15.28 37.94
CA ASP A 1010 -0.69 -15.95 36.73
C ASP A 1010 -1.44 -17.25 37.05
N MET A 1011 -2.57 -17.12 37.75
CA MET A 1011 -3.51 -18.21 38.04
C MET A 1011 -4.96 -17.75 37.74
N PRO A 1012 -5.29 -17.52 36.46
CA PRO A 1012 -6.55 -16.91 36.05
C PRO A 1012 -7.76 -17.78 36.41
N GLY A 1013 -8.79 -17.16 37.01
CA GLY A 1013 -10.04 -17.85 37.34
C GLY A 1013 -9.91 -18.92 38.44
N ILE A 1014 -9.08 -18.68 39.47
CA ILE A 1014 -9.10 -19.45 40.73
C ILE A 1014 -8.95 -18.55 41.98
N TYR A 1015 -9.15 -17.24 41.83
CA TYR A 1015 -8.88 -16.22 42.85
C TYR A 1015 -10.12 -15.70 43.59
N HIS A 1016 -11.33 -16.17 43.25
CA HIS A 1016 -12.58 -15.76 43.88
C HIS A 1016 -13.54 -16.94 44.06
N MET A 1017 -14.31 -16.96 45.15
CA MET A 1017 -15.35 -17.97 45.44
C MET A 1017 -16.44 -18.10 44.36
N LYS A 1018 -16.56 -17.12 43.45
CA LYS A 1018 -17.50 -17.18 42.32
C LYS A 1018 -17.01 -18.01 41.13
N ASP A 1019 -15.77 -18.53 41.13
CA ASP A 1019 -15.28 -19.36 40.03
C ASP A 1019 -15.60 -20.83 40.32
N GLN A 1020 -16.14 -21.53 39.32
CA GLN A 1020 -16.51 -22.95 39.41
C GLN A 1020 -15.36 -23.88 39.85
N HIS A 1021 -14.10 -23.49 39.65
CA HIS A 1021 -12.94 -24.29 40.04
C HIS A 1021 -12.39 -23.97 41.44
N PHE A 1022 -12.79 -22.83 42.04
CA PHE A 1022 -12.29 -22.39 43.35
C PHE A 1022 -12.63 -23.40 44.45
N ASP A 1023 -13.90 -23.80 44.54
CA ASP A 1023 -14.36 -24.75 45.58
C ASP A 1023 -13.66 -26.09 45.47
N SER A 1024 -13.46 -26.61 44.25
CA SER A 1024 -12.75 -27.88 44.02
C SER A 1024 -11.27 -27.80 44.40
N LEU A 1025 -10.62 -26.66 44.13
CA LEU A 1025 -9.24 -26.40 44.52
C LEU A 1025 -9.10 -26.40 46.05
N PHE A 1026 -9.95 -25.63 46.73
CA PHE A 1026 -9.94 -25.54 48.19
C PHE A 1026 -10.35 -26.85 48.87
N GLU A 1027 -11.26 -27.61 48.28
CA GLU A 1027 -11.61 -28.95 48.77
C GLU A 1027 -10.38 -29.88 48.72
N GLN A 1028 -9.63 -29.90 47.61
CA GLN A 1028 -8.42 -30.73 47.51
C GLN A 1028 -7.26 -30.22 48.36
N LEU A 1029 -7.10 -28.90 48.52
CA LEU A 1029 -6.19 -28.33 49.53
C LEU A 1029 -6.57 -28.78 50.96
N SER A 1030 -7.87 -28.83 51.30
CA SER A 1030 -8.31 -29.29 52.63
C SER A 1030 -8.07 -30.78 52.89
N LYS A 1031 -7.92 -31.58 51.82
CA LYS A 1031 -7.68 -33.03 51.85
C LYS A 1031 -6.20 -33.40 51.79
N THR A 1032 -5.33 -32.54 51.24
CA THR A 1032 -3.91 -32.85 51.07
C THR A 1032 -3.18 -32.85 52.41
N ASP A 1033 -2.31 -33.85 52.61
CA ASP A 1033 -1.43 -33.98 53.77
C ASP A 1033 -0.07 -33.29 53.56
N GLN A 1034 0.22 -32.84 52.33
CA GLN A 1034 1.45 -32.11 52.01
C GLN A 1034 1.39 -30.65 52.47
N LEU A 1035 1.97 -30.40 53.65
CA LEU A 1035 2.16 -29.05 54.21
C LEU A 1035 2.90 -28.08 53.27
N ASP A 1036 3.71 -28.58 52.35
CA ASP A 1036 4.48 -27.76 51.40
C ASP A 1036 3.61 -26.93 50.44
N TYR A 1037 2.36 -27.33 50.17
CA TYR A 1037 1.41 -26.51 49.39
C TYR A 1037 1.09 -25.19 50.10
N PHE A 1038 0.82 -25.26 51.41
CA PHE A 1038 0.50 -24.08 52.23
C PHE A 1038 1.69 -23.13 52.44
N ASN A 1039 2.92 -23.63 52.22
CA ASN A 1039 4.14 -22.84 52.22
C ASN A 1039 4.41 -22.13 50.88
N ARG A 1040 3.68 -22.43 49.79
CA ARG A 1040 3.85 -21.77 48.49
C ARG A 1040 3.18 -20.40 48.48
N ARG A 1041 3.91 -19.40 48.00
CA ARG A 1041 3.43 -18.01 47.98
C ARG A 1041 2.18 -17.86 47.11
N ALA A 1042 2.12 -18.56 45.98
CA ALA A 1042 0.98 -18.52 45.06
C ALA A 1042 -0.35 -18.92 45.74
N LEU A 1043 -0.35 -20.02 46.50
CA LEU A 1043 -1.55 -20.51 47.19
C LEU A 1043 -1.90 -19.68 48.44
N GLY A 1044 -0.90 -19.17 49.16
CA GLY A 1044 -1.11 -18.30 50.32
C GLY A 1044 -1.82 -16.97 50.01
N LEU A 1045 -1.83 -16.54 48.75
CA LEU A 1045 -2.48 -15.30 48.30
C LEU A 1045 -3.98 -15.45 48.02
N LEU A 1046 -4.44 -16.65 47.64
CA LEU A 1046 -5.83 -16.89 47.22
C LEU A 1046 -6.87 -16.51 48.30
N PRO A 1047 -6.70 -16.83 49.60
CA PRO A 1047 -7.67 -16.46 50.63
C PRO A 1047 -7.74 -14.96 50.90
N ILE A 1048 -6.71 -14.19 50.53
CA ILE A 1048 -6.63 -12.74 50.79
C ILE A 1048 -7.32 -11.95 49.67
N ALA A 1049 -7.25 -12.46 48.43
CA ALA A 1049 -7.91 -11.85 47.27
C ALA A 1049 -9.45 -11.95 47.35
N ASP A 1050 -9.97 -13.09 47.80
CA ASP A 1050 -11.42 -13.36 47.86
C ASP A 1050 -12.19 -12.31 48.68
N LEU A 1051 -11.62 -11.86 49.80
CA LEU A 1051 -12.20 -10.83 50.68
C LEU A 1051 -12.36 -9.44 50.02
N LYS A 1052 -11.83 -9.23 48.80
CA LYS A 1052 -11.80 -7.94 48.10
C LYS A 1052 -12.36 -7.98 46.66
N CYS A 1053 -12.72 -9.15 46.11
CA CYS A 1053 -12.86 -9.35 44.67
C CYS A 1053 -14.28 -9.14 44.08
N ASN A 1054 -14.32 -8.44 42.93
CA ASN A 1054 -15.21 -8.74 41.81
C ASN A 1054 -14.34 -8.68 40.53
N TYR A 1055 -14.02 -9.84 39.95
CA TYR A 1055 -13.36 -10.03 38.64
C TYR A 1055 -12.13 -9.12 38.33
N GLY A 1056 -10.92 -9.64 38.54
CA GLY A 1056 -9.66 -8.96 38.14
C GLY A 1056 -8.43 -9.83 38.41
N ASN A 1057 -7.25 -9.41 37.92
CA ASN A 1057 -5.98 -10.09 38.16
C ASN A 1057 -5.33 -9.59 39.45
N ILE A 1058 -4.54 -10.46 40.11
CA ILE A 1058 -3.90 -10.14 41.38
C ILE A 1058 -2.49 -9.58 41.15
N PHE A 1059 -2.29 -8.36 41.60
CA PHE A 1059 -0.99 -7.68 41.66
C PHE A 1059 -0.48 -7.60 43.10
N LEU A 1060 0.81 -7.79 43.27
CA LEU A 1060 1.52 -7.86 44.55
C LEU A 1060 2.54 -6.74 44.60
N VAL A 1061 2.50 -5.92 45.65
CA VAL A 1061 3.43 -4.81 45.86
C VAL A 1061 4.33 -5.13 47.05
N LYS A 1062 5.64 -5.10 46.85
CA LYS A 1062 6.66 -5.44 47.86
C LYS A 1062 7.78 -4.42 47.92
#